data_AF-A0A852G0A0-F1
#
_entry.id   AF-A0A852G0A0-F1
#
_cell.length_a   1.000
_cell.length_b   1.000
_cell.length_c   1.000
_cell.angle_alpha   90.00
_cell.angle_beta   90.00
_cell.angle_gamma   90.00
#
_symmetry.space_group_name_H-M   'P 1'
#
loop_
_entity.id
_entity.type
_entity.pdbx_description
1 polymer ?
#
loop_
_entity_poly.entity_id
_entity_poly.type
_entity_poly.pdbx_seq_one_letter_code
_entity_poly.pdbx_strand_id
1 'polypeptide(L)'
;GVLKKSDGWVGLGCCELAIAVECRQACKQASAKNDVLKVCRKEYEELIDFCLFVSPVGSVCCSYAGHHTNCREYCQAIFRTDSSPGPSQIKAVENYCASISPQLIHCVNNYTQSYPMRNPTDSLYCCDRAEDYACQTACKRILMSMKTELEIVDGLIEGCKTMPLPQDPLWQCFLESSRSVHPGVTVHPPPSTGLDGAKLHCCSKANSSTCRSLCTKLYSTSWGNSQSWQEFDRFCEYNAVEVSMLTCLADVREPCQLGCRNLTYCTNFNNRPTELFRSCNTQSDQGAMNDMKLWEKGSIKMPFINIPVLDIKKCQPEMWKAVACSLQIKPCHSKSRGSIICKSDCVEILKKCGEHSKFPEGHSAESICELLSPTDDLENCIPLDTYLSPSSLGNIVEDVTHPCNPNPCAANQLCEVNRKGCQSGELCLPYLCVPGCKLGEASDFIVRQGTLIQVPSSAGDVGCYKICTCGHSGLLENCMEMRCVDLQKSCIVGGQRKSHGTSFNIDCNVCSCFAGNLICSTRQCLTEHSSEDERRKFTGLPCNCVDQFVPVCGQNGRTYPSACIARCVGLQDNQFEFGSCISKDPCNPNPCNKNQRCIPRKQVCLTSFEKFECSQHECVPRQLNCDQTRDPVCDTDNVEYSNLCTLYQKGKSLAYRGPCQ
;
A
#
# COMPACT_ATOMS: atom_id res chain seq x y z
N GLY A 1 -27.93 -4.94 -56.23
CA GLY A 1 -26.88 -3.92 -56.06
C GLY A 1 -25.88 -4.44 -55.05
N VAL A 2 -24.68 -4.80 -55.49
CA VAL A 2 -23.59 -5.25 -54.61
C VAL A 2 -23.04 -4.01 -53.91
N LEU A 3 -23.36 -3.85 -52.63
CA LEU A 3 -22.80 -2.80 -51.78
C LEU A 3 -21.29 -3.05 -51.62
N LYS A 4 -20.49 -2.08 -52.04
CA LYS A 4 -19.02 -2.06 -51.96
C LYS A 4 -18.56 -2.50 -50.56
N LYS A 5 -17.74 -3.56 -50.50
CA LYS A 5 -16.95 -3.93 -49.32
C LYS A 5 -16.16 -2.72 -48.84
N SER A 6 -16.26 -2.38 -47.56
CA SER A 6 -15.34 -1.45 -46.91
C SER A 6 -14.01 -2.16 -46.68
N ASP A 7 -13.12 -2.17 -47.67
CA ASP A 7 -11.74 -2.69 -47.55
C ASP A 7 -10.83 -1.79 -46.67
N GLY A 8 -11.37 -1.14 -45.64
CA GLY A 8 -10.67 -0.10 -44.88
C GLY A 8 -10.56 -0.32 -43.37
N TRP A 9 -11.36 -1.19 -42.76
CA TRP A 9 -11.35 -1.33 -41.31
C TRP A 9 -10.45 -2.48 -40.85
N VAL A 10 -9.36 -2.14 -40.15
CA VAL A 10 -8.35 -3.09 -39.66
C VAL A 10 -8.95 -4.12 -38.68
N GLY A 11 -10.06 -3.79 -38.01
CA GLY A 11 -10.76 -4.68 -37.09
C GLY A 11 -11.49 -5.86 -37.75
N LEU A 12 -11.66 -5.87 -39.08
CA LEU A 12 -12.33 -6.96 -39.80
C LEU A 12 -11.65 -8.32 -39.63
N GLY A 13 -10.33 -8.33 -39.42
CA GLY A 13 -9.57 -9.55 -39.16
C GLY A 13 -9.91 -10.22 -37.82
N CYS A 14 -10.50 -9.49 -36.87
CA CYS A 14 -10.90 -10.00 -35.56
C CYS A 14 -12.29 -10.65 -35.56
N CYS A 15 -13.08 -10.47 -36.63
CA CYS A 15 -14.48 -10.92 -36.64
C CYS A 15 -14.63 -12.44 -36.56
N GLU A 16 -13.62 -13.22 -36.97
CA GLU A 16 -13.68 -14.69 -36.84
C GLU A 16 -13.56 -15.19 -35.39
N LEU A 17 -13.13 -14.32 -34.46
CA LEU A 17 -13.04 -14.59 -33.03
C LEU A 17 -14.37 -14.39 -32.28
N ALA A 18 -15.40 -13.85 -32.94
CA ALA A 18 -16.74 -13.68 -32.34
C ALA A 18 -17.41 -15.04 -32.10
N ILE A 19 -17.89 -15.26 -30.88
CA ILE A 19 -18.55 -16.50 -30.45
C ILE A 19 -20.00 -16.54 -30.98
N ALA A 20 -20.74 -15.45 -30.84
CA ALA A 20 -22.11 -15.32 -31.32
C ALA A 20 -22.17 -15.00 -32.82
N VAL A 21 -23.07 -15.69 -33.53
CA VAL A 21 -23.25 -15.54 -34.98
C VAL A 21 -23.74 -14.13 -35.33
N GLU A 22 -24.59 -13.52 -34.49
CA GLU A 22 -25.05 -12.14 -34.71
C GLU A 22 -23.90 -11.13 -34.54
N CYS A 23 -23.05 -11.31 -33.53
CA CYS A 23 -21.86 -10.48 -33.32
C CYS A 23 -20.87 -10.61 -34.48
N ARG A 24 -20.62 -11.84 -34.95
CA ARG A 24 -19.76 -12.11 -36.11
C ARG A 24 -20.26 -11.42 -37.38
N GLN A 25 -21.56 -11.48 -37.64
CA GLN A 25 -22.19 -10.83 -38.81
C GLN A 25 -22.14 -9.32 -38.70
N ALA A 26 -22.43 -8.76 -37.52
CA ALA A 26 -22.34 -7.33 -37.26
C ALA A 26 -20.90 -6.81 -37.41
N CYS A 27 -19.91 -7.55 -36.90
CA CYS A 27 -18.49 -7.21 -37.06
C CYS A 27 -18.06 -7.18 -38.52
N LYS A 28 -18.47 -8.17 -39.33
CA LYS A 28 -18.16 -8.22 -40.77
C LYS A 28 -18.78 -7.07 -41.58
N GLN A 29 -19.81 -6.43 -41.04
CA GLN A 29 -20.51 -5.29 -41.64
C GLN A 29 -20.09 -3.94 -41.02
N ALA A 30 -19.28 -3.96 -39.96
CA ALA A 30 -18.87 -2.76 -39.25
C ALA A 30 -17.74 -2.02 -39.97
N SER A 31 -17.76 -0.69 -39.86
CA SER A 31 -16.73 0.21 -40.38
C SER A 31 -15.86 0.83 -39.28
N ALA A 32 -16.25 0.68 -38.00
CA ALA A 32 -15.51 1.14 -36.84
C ALA A 32 -15.76 0.26 -35.60
N LYS A 33 -14.82 0.30 -34.62
CA LYS A 33 -14.91 -0.45 -33.35
C LYS A 33 -16.21 -0.18 -32.59
N ASN A 34 -16.67 1.07 -32.59
CA ASN A 34 -17.88 1.49 -31.88
C ASN A 34 -19.17 0.89 -32.45
N ASP A 35 -19.16 0.43 -33.72
CA ASP A 35 -20.34 -0.21 -34.31
C ASP A 35 -20.46 -1.68 -33.92
N VAL A 36 -19.33 -2.32 -33.60
CA VAL A 36 -19.29 -3.69 -33.05
C VAL A 36 -19.71 -3.71 -31.59
N LEU A 37 -19.26 -2.73 -30.79
CA LEU A 37 -19.60 -2.61 -29.36
C LEU A 37 -21.09 -2.34 -29.08
N LYS A 38 -21.86 -1.89 -30.08
CA LYS A 38 -23.32 -1.69 -29.95
C LYS A 38 -24.10 -3.00 -30.01
N VAL A 39 -23.54 -4.03 -30.66
CA VAL A 39 -24.23 -5.31 -30.93
C VAL A 39 -23.60 -6.45 -30.12
N CYS A 40 -22.27 -6.49 -30.02
CA CYS A 40 -21.55 -7.50 -29.26
C CYS A 40 -21.48 -7.12 -27.78
N ARG A 41 -21.94 -8.01 -26.89
CA ARG A 41 -21.86 -7.80 -25.43
C ARG A 41 -20.50 -8.23 -24.91
N LYS A 42 -19.78 -7.30 -24.27
CA LYS A 42 -18.41 -7.49 -23.76
C LYS A 42 -18.26 -8.70 -22.81
N GLU A 43 -19.29 -8.99 -22.02
CA GLU A 43 -19.30 -10.11 -21.05
C GLU A 43 -19.27 -11.50 -21.70
N TYR A 44 -19.65 -11.63 -22.98
CA TYR A 44 -19.76 -12.91 -23.69
C TYR A 44 -18.83 -13.01 -24.89
N GLU A 45 -18.15 -11.92 -25.26
CA GLU A 45 -17.39 -11.74 -26.50
C GLU A 45 -15.98 -11.20 -26.22
N GLU A 46 -15.32 -11.74 -25.18
CA GLU A 46 -14.05 -11.24 -24.65
C GLU A 46 -12.91 -11.29 -25.68
N LEU A 47 -12.82 -12.37 -26.47
CA LEU A 47 -11.75 -12.59 -27.44
C LEU A 47 -11.78 -11.60 -28.61
N ILE A 48 -12.97 -11.28 -29.10
CA ILE A 48 -13.12 -10.30 -30.17
C ILE A 48 -12.93 -8.86 -29.65
N ASP A 49 -13.43 -8.50 -28.47
CA ASP A 49 -13.20 -7.17 -27.89
C ASP A 49 -11.70 -6.92 -27.66
N PHE A 50 -10.99 -7.96 -27.21
CA PHE A 50 -9.55 -7.93 -27.03
C PHE A 50 -8.79 -7.69 -28.35
N CYS A 51 -9.05 -8.48 -29.39
CA CYS A 51 -8.42 -8.31 -30.70
C CYS A 51 -8.73 -6.93 -31.31
N LEU A 52 -9.96 -6.41 -31.14
CA LEU A 52 -10.36 -5.08 -31.62
C LEU A 52 -9.65 -3.94 -30.88
N PHE A 53 -9.20 -4.15 -29.65
CA PHE A 53 -8.37 -3.19 -28.91
C PHE A 53 -6.93 -3.15 -29.43
N VAL A 54 -6.37 -4.30 -29.79
CA VAL A 54 -4.96 -4.45 -30.21
C VAL A 54 -4.74 -4.13 -31.70
N SER A 55 -5.72 -4.43 -32.55
CA SER A 55 -5.65 -4.28 -34.01
C SER A 55 -5.17 -2.89 -34.50
N PRO A 56 -5.60 -1.75 -33.91
CA PRO A 56 -5.09 -0.42 -34.27
C PRO A 56 -3.58 -0.26 -34.04
N VAL A 57 -3.07 -0.77 -32.90
CA VAL A 57 -1.64 -0.72 -32.55
C VAL A 57 -0.83 -1.59 -33.52
N GLY A 58 -1.33 -2.79 -33.81
CA GLY A 58 -0.73 -3.67 -34.81
C GLY A 58 -0.70 -3.08 -36.22
N SER A 59 -1.75 -2.36 -36.62
CA SER A 59 -1.76 -1.67 -37.92
C SER A 59 -0.67 -0.61 -38.03
N VAL A 60 -0.43 0.15 -36.96
CA VAL A 60 0.62 1.16 -36.92
C VAL A 60 1.99 0.49 -36.93
N CYS A 61 2.24 -0.51 -36.07
CA CYS A 61 3.53 -1.22 -36.05
C CYS A 61 3.83 -1.91 -37.39
N CYS A 62 2.87 -2.59 -38.00
CA CYS A 62 3.08 -3.32 -39.25
C CYS A 62 3.07 -2.43 -40.50
N SER A 63 2.72 -1.14 -40.36
CA SER A 63 2.88 -0.16 -41.44
C SER A 63 4.36 0.15 -41.73
N TYR A 64 5.23 0.02 -40.73
CA TYR A 64 6.68 0.20 -40.87
C TYR A 64 7.36 -0.87 -41.73
N ALA A 65 6.65 -1.91 -42.16
CA ALA A 65 7.12 -2.91 -43.13
C ALA A 65 7.15 -2.38 -44.59
N GLY A 66 6.51 -1.23 -44.86
CA GLY A 66 6.46 -0.64 -46.20
C GLY A 66 5.83 -1.58 -47.25
N HIS A 67 6.54 -1.81 -48.36
CA HIS A 67 6.09 -2.68 -49.46
C HIS A 67 6.41 -4.16 -49.26
N HIS A 68 7.04 -4.55 -48.14
CA HIS A 68 7.41 -5.95 -47.89
C HIS A 68 6.21 -6.73 -47.34
N THR A 69 5.49 -7.39 -48.24
CA THR A 69 4.26 -8.14 -47.94
C THR A 69 4.47 -9.24 -46.90
N ASN A 70 5.54 -10.03 -47.01
CA ASN A 70 5.79 -11.15 -46.09
C ASN A 70 6.11 -10.66 -44.68
N CYS A 71 6.93 -9.62 -44.53
CA CYS A 71 7.22 -9.03 -43.22
C CYS A 71 5.95 -8.41 -42.60
N ARG A 72 5.14 -7.74 -43.42
CA ARG A 72 3.85 -7.20 -42.99
C ARG A 72 2.89 -8.29 -42.54
N GLU A 73 2.84 -9.43 -43.22
CA GLU A 73 1.99 -10.57 -42.84
C GLU A 73 2.44 -11.22 -41.53
N TYR A 74 3.74 -11.50 -41.36
CA TYR A 74 4.26 -12.04 -40.10
C TYR A 74 4.04 -11.06 -38.93
N CYS A 75 4.22 -9.77 -39.16
CA CYS A 75 3.91 -8.74 -38.17
C CYS A 75 2.41 -8.73 -37.84
N GLN A 76 1.52 -8.75 -38.84
CA GLN A 76 0.07 -8.72 -38.61
C GLN A 76 -0.43 -9.95 -37.85
N ALA A 77 0.23 -11.11 -38.00
CA ALA A 77 -0.11 -12.31 -37.27
C ALA A 77 0.04 -12.15 -35.74
N ILE A 78 1.00 -11.34 -35.27
CA ILE A 78 1.20 -11.03 -33.83
C ILE A 78 -0.01 -10.33 -33.21
N PHE A 79 -0.74 -9.53 -34.01
CA PHE A 79 -1.83 -8.67 -33.53
C PHE A 79 -3.23 -9.18 -33.91
N ARG A 80 -3.33 -10.39 -34.47
CA ARG A 80 -4.58 -11.04 -34.91
C ARG A 80 -4.96 -12.26 -34.07
N THR A 81 -4.24 -12.55 -32.98
CA THR A 81 -4.47 -13.71 -32.12
C THR A 81 -5.31 -13.38 -30.88
N ASP A 82 -5.93 -14.41 -30.34
CA ASP A 82 -6.72 -14.46 -29.10
C ASP A 82 -5.84 -14.53 -27.82
N SER A 83 -4.53 -14.54 -28.01
CA SER A 83 -3.52 -14.86 -27.01
C SER A 83 -2.25 -14.04 -27.24
N SER A 84 -1.42 -13.92 -26.19
CA SER A 84 -0.11 -13.27 -26.27
C SER A 84 0.76 -13.90 -27.36
N PRO A 85 1.53 -13.11 -28.12
CA PRO A 85 2.33 -13.63 -29.22
C PRO A 85 3.37 -14.64 -28.75
N GLY A 86 3.41 -15.81 -29.39
CA GLY A 86 4.30 -16.91 -29.02
C GLY A 86 5.76 -16.69 -29.46
N PRO A 87 6.74 -17.36 -28.81
CA PRO A 87 8.17 -17.21 -29.15
C PRO A 87 8.50 -17.52 -30.61
N SER A 88 7.78 -18.45 -31.24
CA SER A 88 7.93 -18.79 -32.65
C SER A 88 7.47 -17.68 -33.59
N GLN A 89 6.42 -16.94 -33.22
CA GLN A 89 5.88 -15.82 -33.99
C GLN A 89 6.77 -14.58 -33.87
N ILE A 90 7.26 -14.29 -32.65
CA ILE A 90 8.21 -13.19 -32.39
C ILE A 90 9.52 -13.46 -33.13
N LYS A 91 10.06 -14.67 -33.03
CA LYS A 91 11.29 -15.07 -33.73
C LYS A 91 11.12 -15.09 -35.25
N ALA A 92 9.94 -15.44 -35.76
CA ALA A 92 9.65 -15.33 -37.19
C ALA A 92 9.68 -13.87 -37.68
N VAL A 93 9.12 -12.93 -36.90
CA VAL A 93 9.19 -11.50 -37.20
C VAL A 93 10.61 -10.96 -37.07
N GLU A 94 11.35 -11.31 -36.03
CA GLU A 94 12.76 -10.90 -35.89
C GLU A 94 13.61 -11.42 -37.06
N ASN A 95 13.46 -12.70 -37.43
CA ASN A 95 14.25 -13.29 -38.51
C ASN A 95 13.94 -12.69 -39.89
N TYR A 96 12.67 -12.41 -40.19
CA TYR A 96 12.25 -11.90 -41.51
C TYR A 96 12.25 -10.37 -41.62
N CYS A 97 12.01 -9.64 -40.53
CA CYS A 97 11.83 -8.19 -40.54
C CYS A 97 13.01 -7.38 -40.01
N ALA A 98 13.98 -7.99 -39.31
CA ALA A 98 15.10 -7.24 -38.70
C ALA A 98 15.99 -6.52 -39.72
N SER A 99 16.17 -7.09 -40.92
CA SER A 99 16.91 -6.45 -42.01
C SER A 99 16.08 -5.44 -42.82
N ILE A 100 14.76 -5.42 -42.62
CA ILE A 100 13.81 -4.62 -43.41
C ILE A 100 13.48 -3.30 -42.70
N SER A 101 13.12 -3.35 -41.41
CA SER A 101 12.71 -2.17 -40.66
C SER A 101 13.04 -2.29 -39.17
N PRO A 102 14.10 -1.60 -38.69
CA PRO A 102 14.44 -1.55 -37.28
C PRO A 102 13.32 -0.93 -36.43
N GLN A 103 12.56 0.00 -37.01
CA GLN A 103 11.44 0.68 -36.38
C GLN A 103 10.26 -0.27 -36.15
N LEU A 104 10.00 -1.19 -37.10
CA LEU A 104 9.01 -2.25 -36.92
C LEU A 104 9.40 -3.19 -35.78
N ILE A 105 10.65 -3.65 -35.76
CA ILE A 105 11.14 -4.54 -34.69
C ILE A 105 11.07 -3.86 -33.33
N HIS A 106 11.47 -2.59 -33.24
CA HIS A 106 11.33 -1.83 -31.99
C HIS A 106 9.87 -1.67 -31.56
N CYS A 107 8.95 -1.45 -32.50
CA CYS A 107 7.51 -1.33 -32.22
C CYS A 107 6.92 -2.66 -31.71
N VAL A 108 7.24 -3.77 -32.37
CA VAL A 108 6.82 -5.12 -31.96
C VAL A 108 7.45 -5.48 -30.61
N ASN A 109 8.73 -5.17 -30.38
CA ASN A 109 9.41 -5.44 -29.11
C ASN A 109 8.87 -4.59 -27.96
N ASN A 110 8.54 -3.32 -28.22
CA ASN A 110 7.88 -2.49 -27.21
C ASN A 110 6.47 -2.99 -26.90
N TYR A 111 5.74 -3.49 -27.91
CA TYR A 111 4.43 -4.12 -27.72
C TYR A 111 4.51 -5.45 -26.95
N THR A 112 5.47 -6.33 -27.26
CA THR A 112 5.67 -7.59 -26.54
C THR A 112 6.24 -7.39 -25.13
N GLN A 113 6.99 -6.31 -24.89
CA GLN A 113 7.48 -5.90 -23.57
C GLN A 113 6.41 -5.17 -22.72
N SER A 114 5.48 -4.45 -23.35
CA SER A 114 4.38 -3.73 -22.68
C SER A 114 3.14 -4.60 -22.43
N TYR A 115 3.14 -5.84 -22.92
CA TYR A 115 2.08 -6.80 -22.63
C TYR A 115 2.30 -7.40 -21.23
N PRO A 116 1.35 -7.24 -20.29
CA PRO A 116 1.48 -7.81 -18.96
C PRO A 116 1.22 -9.31 -19.04
N MET A 117 2.27 -10.11 -19.22
CA MET A 117 2.21 -11.49 -18.73
C MET A 117 2.05 -11.44 -17.22
N ARG A 118 1.11 -12.23 -16.68
CA ARG A 118 1.08 -12.56 -15.25
C ARG A 118 2.48 -12.89 -14.83
N ASN A 119 2.99 -12.25 -13.78
CA ASN A 119 4.31 -12.59 -13.29
C ASN A 119 4.23 -14.05 -12.83
N PRO A 120 4.96 -14.99 -13.44
CA PRO A 120 4.85 -16.40 -13.08
C PRO A 120 5.21 -16.64 -11.61
N THR A 121 5.94 -15.71 -10.99
CA THR A 121 6.24 -15.72 -9.56
C THR A 121 5.06 -15.38 -8.64
N ASP A 122 4.00 -14.75 -9.14
CA ASP A 122 2.79 -14.47 -8.35
C ASP A 122 2.03 -15.76 -7.99
N SER A 123 2.28 -16.84 -8.75
CA SER A 123 1.68 -18.17 -8.53
C SER A 123 2.63 -19.15 -7.81
N LEU A 124 3.73 -18.66 -7.22
CA LEU A 124 4.66 -19.52 -6.46
C LEU A 124 4.00 -20.27 -5.31
N TYR A 125 2.97 -19.67 -4.70
CA TYR A 125 2.20 -20.31 -3.65
C TYR A 125 1.44 -21.56 -4.16
N CYS A 126 1.15 -21.65 -5.47
CA CYS A 126 0.57 -22.85 -6.04
C CYS A 126 1.56 -24.01 -6.05
N CYS A 127 2.86 -23.76 -6.23
CA CYS A 127 3.89 -24.80 -6.17
C CYS A 127 3.94 -25.50 -4.81
N ASP A 128 3.53 -24.84 -3.73
CA ASP A 128 3.45 -25.43 -2.39
C ASP A 128 2.32 -26.45 -2.24
N ARG A 129 1.41 -26.54 -3.22
CA ARG A 129 0.34 -27.54 -3.28
C ARG A 129 0.77 -28.82 -4.02
N ALA A 130 1.99 -28.88 -4.56
CA ALA A 130 2.52 -30.08 -5.18
C ALA A 130 2.73 -31.20 -4.14
N GLU A 131 2.31 -32.42 -4.45
CA GLU A 131 2.42 -33.56 -3.52
C GLU A 131 3.86 -34.05 -3.32
N ASP A 132 4.70 -33.91 -4.36
CA ASP A 132 6.10 -34.33 -4.36
C ASP A 132 7.07 -33.14 -4.22
N TYR A 133 8.09 -33.30 -3.38
CA TYR A 133 9.08 -32.25 -3.08
C TYR A 133 10.00 -31.91 -4.26
N ALA A 134 10.34 -32.89 -5.11
CA ALA A 134 11.08 -32.66 -6.34
C ALA A 134 10.24 -31.87 -7.35
N CYS A 135 8.93 -32.16 -7.43
CA CYS A 135 7.99 -31.37 -8.24
C CYS A 135 7.79 -29.96 -7.68
N GLN A 136 7.63 -29.78 -6.36
CA GLN A 136 7.54 -28.46 -5.72
C GLN A 136 8.76 -27.60 -6.04
N THR A 137 9.96 -28.18 -5.93
CA THR A 137 11.22 -27.48 -6.19
C THR A 137 11.41 -27.18 -7.68
N ALA A 138 11.03 -28.12 -8.56
CA ALA A 138 11.03 -27.91 -9.99
C ALA A 138 10.04 -26.80 -10.38
N CYS A 139 8.82 -26.83 -9.85
CA CYS A 139 7.78 -25.85 -10.08
C CYS A 139 8.22 -24.44 -9.71
N LYS A 140 8.77 -24.26 -8.49
CA LYS A 140 9.30 -22.96 -8.05
C LYS A 140 10.41 -22.47 -8.97
N ARG A 141 11.31 -23.37 -9.38
CA ARG A 141 12.41 -23.04 -10.31
C ARG A 141 11.89 -22.63 -11.68
N ILE A 142 10.93 -23.37 -12.24
CA ILE A 142 10.37 -23.17 -13.58
C ILE A 142 9.56 -21.88 -13.64
N LEU A 143 8.72 -21.60 -12.65
CA LEU A 143 8.02 -20.32 -12.53
C LEU A 143 8.99 -19.14 -12.31
N MET A 144 10.17 -19.36 -11.74
CA MET A 144 11.16 -18.29 -11.61
C MET A 144 12.08 -18.13 -12.84
N SER A 145 12.15 -19.14 -13.72
CA SER A 145 13.10 -19.17 -14.84
C SER A 145 12.46 -18.95 -16.21
N MET A 146 11.27 -19.51 -16.42
CA MET A 146 10.58 -19.49 -17.70
C MET A 146 9.68 -18.27 -17.78
N LYS A 147 9.61 -17.67 -18.97
CA LYS A 147 8.96 -16.37 -19.16
C LYS A 147 7.61 -16.50 -19.81
N THR A 148 7.28 -17.62 -20.45
CA THR A 148 6.04 -17.80 -21.21
C THR A 148 5.19 -18.93 -20.66
N GLU A 149 3.86 -18.80 -20.72
CA GLU A 149 2.92 -19.80 -20.17
C GLU A 149 3.13 -21.20 -20.77
N LEU A 150 3.45 -21.30 -22.06
CA LEU A 150 3.76 -22.57 -22.73
C LEU A 150 5.06 -23.21 -22.22
N GLU A 151 6.14 -22.44 -22.05
CA GLU A 151 7.40 -22.97 -21.47
C GLU A 151 7.26 -23.34 -19.99
N ILE A 152 6.41 -22.62 -19.27
CA ILE A 152 6.07 -22.92 -17.88
C ILE A 152 5.30 -24.24 -17.81
N VAL A 153 4.26 -24.42 -18.62
CA VAL A 153 3.44 -25.64 -18.62
C VAL A 153 4.26 -26.84 -19.08
N ASP A 154 5.01 -26.72 -20.18
CA ASP A 154 5.88 -27.81 -20.67
C ASP A 154 7.00 -28.12 -19.67
N GLY A 155 7.62 -27.08 -19.10
CA GLY A 155 8.63 -27.23 -18.06
C GLY A 155 8.07 -27.88 -16.81
N LEU A 156 6.86 -27.54 -16.38
CA LEU A 156 6.18 -28.14 -15.23
C LEU A 156 5.84 -29.61 -15.49
N ILE A 157 5.37 -29.95 -16.69
CA ILE A 157 5.09 -31.33 -17.09
C ILE A 157 6.38 -32.16 -17.06
N GLU A 158 7.48 -31.62 -17.58
CA GLU A 158 8.78 -32.29 -17.58
C GLU A 158 9.38 -32.38 -16.17
N GLY A 159 9.30 -31.30 -15.40
CA GLY A 159 9.88 -31.17 -14.07
C GLY A 159 9.14 -31.96 -12.98
N CYS A 160 7.82 -32.05 -13.08
CA CYS A 160 6.98 -32.83 -12.17
C CYS A 160 6.71 -34.25 -12.67
N LYS A 161 7.03 -34.56 -13.94
CA LYS A 161 6.83 -35.87 -14.58
C LYS A 161 5.37 -36.37 -14.53
N THR A 162 4.42 -35.44 -14.45
CA THR A 162 2.99 -35.70 -14.31
C THR A 162 2.20 -34.84 -15.30
N MET A 163 1.24 -35.44 -16.02
CA MET A 163 0.32 -34.69 -16.89
C MET A 163 -0.66 -33.85 -16.04
N PRO A 164 -1.05 -32.65 -16.52
CA PRO A 164 -1.98 -31.78 -15.78
C PRO A 164 -3.37 -32.42 -15.73
N LEU A 165 -3.75 -32.93 -14.56
CA LEU A 165 -5.08 -33.47 -14.30
C LEU A 165 -5.93 -32.43 -13.55
N PRO A 166 -7.20 -32.21 -13.91
CA PRO A 166 -8.08 -31.23 -13.24
C PRO A 166 -8.36 -31.51 -11.75
N GLN A 167 -7.93 -32.66 -11.24
CA GLN A 167 -8.09 -33.10 -9.85
C GLN A 167 -6.82 -32.86 -9.01
N ASP A 168 -5.71 -32.49 -9.64
CA ASP A 168 -4.42 -32.30 -8.98
C ASP A 168 -4.39 -30.95 -8.24
N PRO A 169 -4.07 -30.90 -6.94
CA PRO A 169 -4.08 -29.67 -6.14
C PRO A 169 -3.18 -28.54 -6.64
N LEU A 170 -2.05 -28.89 -7.28
CA LEU A 170 -1.14 -27.93 -7.92
C LEU A 170 -1.84 -27.28 -9.12
N TRP A 171 -2.39 -28.11 -10.00
CA TRP A 171 -3.03 -27.66 -11.25
C TRP A 171 -4.38 -26.99 -11.01
N GLN A 172 -5.16 -27.42 -10.01
CA GLN A 172 -6.37 -26.73 -9.58
C GLN A 172 -6.08 -25.29 -9.13
N CYS A 173 -4.97 -25.07 -8.41
CA CYS A 173 -4.55 -23.74 -8.01
C CYS A 173 -4.26 -22.81 -9.20
N PHE A 174 -3.56 -23.30 -10.22
CA PHE A 174 -3.33 -22.56 -11.46
C PHE A 174 -4.61 -22.33 -12.27
N LEU A 175 -5.52 -23.30 -12.30
CA LEU A 175 -6.80 -23.22 -13.02
C LEU A 175 -7.85 -22.34 -12.31
N GLU A 176 -7.78 -22.19 -11.00
CA GLU A 176 -8.67 -21.30 -10.23
C GLU A 176 -8.20 -19.85 -10.26
N SER A 177 -6.87 -19.64 -10.20
CA SER A 177 -6.28 -18.31 -10.37
C SER A 177 -6.50 -17.74 -11.77
N SER A 178 -6.75 -18.55 -12.80
CA SER A 178 -7.17 -18.07 -14.13
C SER A 178 -8.67 -17.75 -14.23
N ARG A 179 -9.51 -18.29 -13.34
CA ARG A 179 -10.98 -18.06 -13.31
C ARG A 179 -11.40 -16.85 -12.47
N SER A 180 -10.53 -16.33 -11.61
CA SER A 180 -10.81 -15.16 -10.77
C SER A 180 -10.65 -13.82 -11.52
N VAL A 181 -11.25 -13.69 -12.70
CA VAL A 181 -11.35 -12.41 -13.42
C VAL A 181 -12.83 -12.04 -13.55
N HIS A 182 -13.34 -11.32 -12.56
CA HIS A 182 -14.48 -10.44 -12.80
C HIS A 182 -13.95 -9.15 -13.44
N PRO A 183 -14.51 -8.68 -14.57
CA PRO A 183 -14.04 -7.47 -15.23
C PRO A 183 -14.47 -6.26 -14.40
N GLY A 184 -13.51 -5.71 -13.67
CA GLY A 184 -13.71 -4.56 -12.76
C GLY A 184 -12.70 -4.50 -11.62
N VAL A 185 -11.89 -5.56 -11.44
CA VAL A 185 -10.93 -5.66 -10.34
C VAL A 185 -9.55 -5.94 -10.94
N THR A 186 -8.74 -4.89 -11.10
CA THR A 186 -7.31 -5.05 -11.36
C THR A 186 -6.63 -5.51 -10.08
N VAL A 187 -6.57 -6.83 -9.87
CA VAL A 187 -5.61 -7.44 -8.94
C VAL A 187 -4.39 -7.83 -9.77
N HIS A 188 -3.25 -7.24 -9.40
CA HIS A 188 -1.95 -7.13 -10.08
C HIS A 188 -1.86 -5.99 -11.12
N PRO A 189 -1.31 -4.82 -10.74
CA PRO A 189 -0.65 -3.94 -11.70
C PRO A 189 0.58 -4.66 -12.31
N PRO A 190 0.99 -4.30 -13.53
CA PRO A 190 2.17 -4.88 -14.20
C PRO A 190 3.41 -4.80 -13.29
N PRO A 191 4.42 -5.70 -13.45
CA PRO A 191 5.72 -5.52 -12.83
C PRO A 191 6.31 -4.21 -13.34
N SER A 192 6.08 -3.15 -12.57
CA SER A 192 6.60 -1.83 -12.85
C SER A 192 8.11 -1.89 -12.69
N THR A 193 8.79 -1.51 -13.75
CA THR A 193 10.23 -1.33 -13.85
C THR A 193 10.74 -0.14 -13.03
N GLY A 194 10.30 0.00 -11.78
CA GLY A 194 10.58 1.20 -10.99
C GLY A 194 10.59 0.98 -9.48
N LEU A 195 10.87 2.07 -8.79
CA LEU A 195 11.18 2.12 -7.36
C LEU A 195 9.91 1.86 -6.51
N ASP A 196 9.99 0.99 -5.50
CA ASP A 196 8.94 0.83 -4.49
C ASP A 196 9.30 1.67 -3.25
N GLY A 197 8.89 2.94 -3.27
CA GLY A 197 9.22 3.90 -2.22
C GLY A 197 8.62 3.55 -0.86
N ALA A 198 7.50 2.82 -0.83
CA ALA A 198 6.88 2.38 0.42
C ALA A 198 7.69 1.24 1.07
N LYS A 199 8.08 0.22 0.30
CA LYS A 199 8.92 -0.87 0.82
C LYS A 199 10.35 -0.42 1.13
N LEU A 200 10.90 0.54 0.37
CA LEU A 200 12.20 1.14 0.70
C LEU A 200 12.20 1.87 2.04
N HIS A 201 11.10 2.52 2.42
CA HIS A 201 10.96 3.07 3.77
C HIS A 201 11.09 1.97 4.83
N CYS A 202 10.51 0.81 4.57
CA CYS A 202 10.60 -0.33 5.47
C CYS A 202 12.01 -0.90 5.58
N CYS A 203 12.80 -0.91 4.50
CA CYS A 203 14.20 -1.36 4.55
C CYS A 203 15.04 -0.58 5.57
N SER A 204 14.77 0.73 5.75
CA SER A 204 15.48 1.53 6.77
C SER A 204 15.25 1.06 8.21
N LYS A 205 14.18 0.29 8.46
CA LYS A 205 13.84 -0.30 9.77
C LYS A 205 14.60 -1.60 10.07
N ALA A 206 15.39 -2.11 9.12
CA ALA A 206 16.21 -3.29 9.32
C ALA A 206 17.22 -3.06 10.45
N ASN A 207 17.36 -4.03 11.34
CA ASN A 207 18.26 -3.95 12.47
C ASN A 207 19.71 -4.27 12.06
N SER A 208 19.90 -5.26 11.18
CA SER A 208 21.21 -5.57 10.59
C SER A 208 21.47 -4.76 9.32
N SER A 209 22.74 -4.39 9.11
CA SER A 209 23.18 -3.76 7.87
C SER A 209 23.05 -4.69 6.65
N THR A 210 23.21 -6.00 6.84
CA THR A 210 23.05 -7.02 5.80
C THR A 210 21.63 -7.06 5.27
N CYS A 211 20.63 -7.23 6.15
CA CYS A 211 19.23 -7.26 5.73
C CYS A 211 18.75 -5.93 5.18
N ARG A 212 19.27 -4.81 5.72
CA ARG A 212 19.04 -3.48 5.15
C ARG A 212 19.50 -3.41 3.69
N SER A 213 20.74 -3.84 3.41
CA SER A 213 21.31 -3.78 2.07
C SER A 213 20.57 -4.69 1.09
N LEU A 214 20.24 -5.92 1.51
CA LEU A 214 19.46 -6.88 0.70
C LEU A 214 18.06 -6.33 0.40
N CYS A 215 17.35 -5.81 1.40
CA CYS A 215 16.04 -5.18 1.24
C CYS A 215 16.09 -3.97 0.30
N THR A 216 17.03 -3.05 0.52
CA THR A 216 17.17 -1.86 -0.32
C THR A 216 17.44 -2.26 -1.76
N LYS A 217 18.37 -3.20 -1.99
CA LYS A 217 18.67 -3.72 -3.33
C LYS A 217 17.45 -4.33 -4.00
N LEU A 218 16.62 -5.07 -3.27
CA LEU A 218 15.39 -5.67 -3.78
C LEU A 218 14.40 -4.65 -4.32
N TYR A 219 14.25 -3.51 -3.64
CA TYR A 219 13.20 -2.53 -3.94
C TYR A 219 13.71 -1.25 -4.61
N SER A 220 15.03 -1.09 -4.79
CA SER A 220 15.65 0.06 -5.45
C SER A 220 15.92 -0.14 -6.94
N THR A 221 16.13 -1.38 -7.40
CA THR A 221 16.44 -1.68 -8.81
C THR A 221 15.23 -2.20 -9.57
N SER A 222 15.15 -1.82 -10.85
CA SER A 222 14.06 -2.20 -11.77
C SER A 222 13.87 -3.72 -11.90
N TRP A 223 14.88 -4.53 -11.57
CA TRP A 223 14.81 -5.98 -11.38
C TRP A 223 15.47 -6.35 -10.05
N GLY A 224 14.69 -6.70 -9.03
CA GLY A 224 15.20 -7.56 -7.96
C GLY A 224 15.62 -8.87 -8.62
N ASN A 225 16.93 -9.14 -8.72
CA ASN A 225 17.39 -10.42 -9.27
C ASN A 225 16.91 -11.54 -8.35
N SER A 226 16.44 -12.67 -8.91
CA SER A 226 15.94 -13.83 -8.13
C SER A 226 16.90 -14.25 -7.02
N GLN A 227 18.20 -14.06 -7.24
CA GLN A 227 19.26 -14.24 -6.27
C GLN A 227 19.16 -13.28 -5.05
N SER A 228 18.89 -11.98 -5.22
CA SER A 228 18.70 -11.07 -4.08
C SER A 228 17.47 -11.42 -3.24
N TRP A 229 16.42 -11.94 -3.88
CA TRP A 229 15.23 -12.37 -3.15
C TRP A 229 15.50 -13.63 -2.36
N GLN A 230 16.16 -14.63 -2.96
CA GLN A 230 16.60 -15.84 -2.26
C GLN A 230 17.56 -15.53 -1.11
N GLU A 231 18.46 -14.56 -1.29
CA GLU A 231 19.36 -14.10 -0.22
C GLU A 231 18.58 -13.42 0.91
N PHE A 232 17.60 -12.57 0.58
CA PHE A 232 16.74 -11.93 1.58
C PHE A 232 15.83 -12.92 2.32
N ASP A 233 15.13 -13.81 1.61
CA ASP A 233 14.28 -14.86 2.16
C ASP A 233 15.09 -15.73 3.14
N ARG A 234 16.27 -16.18 2.71
CA ARG A 234 17.14 -17.04 3.52
C ARG A 234 17.69 -16.33 4.78
N PHE A 235 18.11 -15.07 4.67
CA PHE A 235 18.84 -14.40 5.77
C PHE A 235 17.97 -13.48 6.64
N CYS A 236 16.83 -13.03 6.12
CA CYS A 236 16.09 -11.92 6.70
C CYS A 236 14.63 -12.28 6.98
N GLU A 237 13.92 -12.98 6.09
CA GLU A 237 12.46 -13.19 6.19
C GLU A 237 12.03 -13.90 7.48
N TYR A 238 12.87 -14.77 8.02
CA TYR A 238 12.59 -15.54 9.23
C TYR A 238 13.51 -15.17 10.40
N ASN A 239 14.25 -14.07 10.28
CA ASN A 239 15.16 -13.62 11.33
C ASN A 239 14.40 -12.80 12.38
N ALA A 240 14.28 -13.35 13.60
CA ALA A 240 13.62 -12.70 14.74
C ALA A 240 14.17 -11.30 15.09
N VAL A 241 15.43 -11.01 14.70
CA VAL A 241 16.05 -9.70 14.94
C VAL A 241 15.52 -8.63 13.96
N GLU A 242 14.96 -9.04 12.82
CA GLU A 242 14.50 -8.16 11.74
C GLU A 242 12.99 -7.86 11.77
N VAL A 243 12.29 -8.23 12.84
CA VAL A 243 10.84 -8.08 13.00
C VAL A 243 10.34 -6.68 12.63
N SER A 244 11.06 -5.61 13.00
CA SER A 244 10.63 -4.25 12.68
C SER A 244 10.60 -3.94 11.17
N MET A 245 11.50 -4.51 10.38
CA MET A 245 11.50 -4.35 8.92
C MET A 245 10.43 -5.24 8.30
N LEU A 246 10.39 -6.51 8.70
CA LEU A 246 9.47 -7.52 8.16
C LEU A 246 8.01 -7.12 8.38
N THR A 247 7.68 -6.62 9.56
CA THR A 247 6.33 -6.10 9.80
C THR A 247 6.02 -4.93 8.88
N CYS A 248 6.93 -3.95 8.76
CA CYS A 248 6.68 -2.80 7.91
C CYS A 248 6.41 -3.25 6.45
N LEU A 249 7.20 -4.20 5.95
CA LEU A 249 6.99 -4.79 4.63
C LEU A 249 5.62 -5.49 4.53
N ALA A 250 5.21 -6.21 5.57
CA ALA A 250 3.88 -6.83 5.63
C ALA A 250 2.76 -5.77 5.66
N ASP A 251 2.92 -4.66 6.38
CA ASP A 251 1.96 -3.55 6.44
C ASP A 251 1.79 -2.85 5.09
N VAL A 252 2.88 -2.68 4.36
CA VAL A 252 2.84 -2.08 3.01
C VAL A 252 2.21 -3.05 2.01
N ARG A 253 2.47 -4.36 2.15
CA ARG A 253 1.96 -5.40 1.24
C ARG A 253 0.47 -5.69 1.47
N GLU A 254 0.09 -5.91 2.73
CA GLU A 254 -1.25 -6.31 3.16
C GLU A 254 -1.64 -5.41 4.35
N PRO A 255 -2.15 -4.19 4.08
CA PRO A 255 -2.51 -3.27 5.15
C PRO A 255 -3.65 -3.83 5.98
N CYS A 256 -3.57 -3.60 7.29
CA CYS A 256 -4.61 -3.95 8.24
C CYS A 256 -5.92 -3.22 7.94
N GLN A 257 -6.99 -3.98 7.78
CA GLN A 257 -8.34 -3.48 7.53
C GLN A 257 -9.22 -3.66 8.76
N LEU A 258 -10.12 -2.71 8.99
CA LEU A 258 -11.10 -2.78 10.07
C LEU A 258 -12.19 -3.79 9.76
N GLY A 259 -12.48 -4.63 10.75
CA GLY A 259 -13.61 -5.53 10.75
C GLY A 259 -13.38 -6.81 9.95
N CYS A 260 -14.08 -7.87 10.37
CA CYS A 260 -14.17 -9.10 9.61
C CYS A 260 -15.57 -9.70 9.66
N ARG A 261 -16.08 -10.17 8.52
CA ARG A 261 -17.44 -10.69 8.33
C ARG A 261 -17.51 -11.67 7.16
N ASN A 262 -18.60 -12.44 7.13
CA ASN A 262 -18.96 -13.37 6.06
C ASN A 262 -17.97 -14.52 5.83
N LEU A 263 -17.18 -14.88 6.84
CA LEU A 263 -16.39 -16.10 6.84
C LEU A 263 -17.27 -17.30 7.18
N THR A 264 -17.09 -18.40 6.46
CA THR A 264 -17.87 -19.64 6.60
C THR A 264 -17.15 -20.70 7.41
N TYR A 265 -15.81 -20.73 7.36
CA TYR A 265 -14.99 -21.68 8.10
C TYR A 265 -14.46 -21.07 9.40
N CYS A 266 -13.79 -19.93 9.30
CA CYS A 266 -13.21 -19.16 10.41
C CYS A 266 -14.24 -18.26 11.11
N THR A 267 -15.38 -18.83 11.48
CA THR A 267 -16.56 -18.11 11.97
C THR A 267 -16.31 -17.28 13.24
N ASN A 268 -15.37 -17.69 14.11
CA ASN A 268 -15.05 -16.95 15.34
C ASN A 268 -14.39 -15.58 15.10
N PHE A 269 -13.92 -15.33 13.87
CA PHE A 269 -13.34 -14.07 13.44
C PHE A 269 -14.42 -13.09 12.91
N ASN A 270 -15.63 -13.58 12.64
CA ASN A 270 -16.74 -12.72 12.23
C ASN A 270 -17.20 -11.82 13.38
N ASN A 271 -17.85 -10.71 13.01
CA ASN A 271 -18.55 -9.79 13.92
C ASN A 271 -17.61 -9.13 14.94
N ARG A 272 -16.40 -8.79 14.49
CA ARG A 272 -15.37 -8.07 15.25
C ARG A 272 -15.04 -6.73 14.56
N PRO A 273 -15.96 -5.74 14.56
CA PRO A 273 -15.88 -4.54 13.72
C PRO A 273 -14.76 -3.56 14.09
N THR A 274 -14.28 -3.60 15.33
CA THR A 274 -13.23 -2.71 15.85
C THR A 274 -11.83 -3.33 15.81
N GLU A 275 -11.74 -4.63 15.53
CA GLU A 275 -10.47 -5.35 15.37
C GLU A 275 -9.93 -5.17 13.95
N LEU A 276 -8.62 -5.41 13.78
CA LEU A 276 -7.92 -5.25 12.52
C LEU A 276 -7.46 -6.61 11.98
N PHE A 277 -7.63 -6.82 10.68
CA PHE A 277 -7.25 -8.04 9.98
C PHE A 277 -6.59 -7.72 8.65
N ARG A 278 -5.56 -8.44 8.25
CA ARG A 278 -4.89 -8.22 6.95
C ARG A 278 -5.61 -8.90 5.80
N SER A 279 -6.24 -10.06 6.05
CA SER A 279 -6.84 -10.87 4.99
C SER A 279 -8.18 -11.48 5.40
N CYS A 280 -9.15 -10.61 5.71
CA CYS A 280 -10.53 -11.04 5.91
C CYS A 280 -11.28 -11.18 4.57
N ASN A 281 -11.15 -12.33 3.93
CA ASN A 281 -11.84 -12.64 2.68
C ASN A 281 -12.08 -14.16 2.54
N THR A 282 -12.92 -14.54 1.59
CA THR A 282 -13.30 -15.93 1.33
C THR A 282 -12.10 -16.81 0.94
N GLN A 283 -11.07 -16.24 0.31
CA GLN A 283 -9.88 -16.99 -0.09
C GLN A 283 -9.06 -17.42 1.12
N SER A 284 -8.81 -16.53 2.08
CA SER A 284 -8.15 -16.87 3.33
C SER A 284 -8.97 -17.82 4.20
N ASP A 285 -10.30 -17.69 4.18
CA ASP A 285 -11.21 -18.64 4.84
C ASP A 285 -11.03 -20.07 4.30
N GLN A 286 -10.99 -20.20 2.97
CA GLN A 286 -10.73 -21.49 2.31
C GLN A 286 -9.29 -21.97 2.52
N GLY A 287 -8.33 -21.06 2.55
CA GLY A 287 -6.92 -21.34 2.88
C GLY A 287 -6.80 -22.03 4.24
N ALA A 288 -7.49 -21.53 5.26
CA ALA A 288 -7.46 -22.11 6.61
C ALA A 288 -8.07 -23.52 6.62
N MET A 289 -9.13 -23.75 5.85
CA MET A 289 -9.72 -25.08 5.70
C MET A 289 -8.74 -26.07 5.03
N ASN A 290 -7.99 -25.60 4.03
CA ASN A 290 -7.03 -26.43 3.31
C ASN A 290 -5.81 -26.77 4.18
N ASP A 291 -5.33 -25.81 4.98
CA ASP A 291 -4.25 -26.04 5.95
C ASP A 291 -4.64 -27.12 6.97
N MET A 292 -5.85 -27.04 7.53
CA MET A 292 -6.37 -28.06 8.43
C MET A 292 -6.39 -29.44 7.77
N LYS A 293 -6.87 -29.57 6.54
CA LYS A 293 -6.84 -30.84 5.80
C LYS A 293 -5.42 -31.35 5.55
N LEU A 294 -4.46 -30.45 5.31
CA LEU A 294 -3.07 -30.84 5.10
C LEU A 294 -2.44 -31.37 6.39
N TRP A 295 -2.71 -30.72 7.52
CA TRP A 295 -2.15 -31.08 8.82
C TRP A 295 -2.74 -32.38 9.38
N GLU A 296 -3.90 -32.84 8.89
CA GLU A 296 -4.44 -34.19 9.15
C GLU A 296 -3.45 -35.30 8.75
N LYS A 297 -2.49 -35.03 7.86
CA LYS A 297 -1.43 -35.97 7.49
C LYS A 297 -0.40 -36.21 8.60
N GLY A 298 -0.50 -35.49 9.73
CA GLY A 298 0.32 -35.69 10.93
C GLY A 298 1.65 -34.94 10.91
N SER A 299 1.85 -33.99 9.99
CA SER A 299 3.07 -33.18 9.93
C SER A 299 2.79 -31.78 9.37
N ILE A 300 3.25 -30.75 10.08
CA ILE A 300 3.20 -29.36 9.64
C ILE A 300 4.57 -29.00 9.06
N LYS A 301 4.62 -28.79 7.74
CA LYS A 301 5.85 -28.45 7.03
C LYS A 301 6.05 -26.93 7.03
N MET A 302 7.11 -26.46 7.68
CA MET A 302 7.60 -25.09 7.59
C MET A 302 8.92 -25.05 6.78
N PRO A 303 9.33 -23.90 6.22
CA PRO A 303 10.51 -23.82 5.36
C PRO A 303 11.81 -24.37 5.95
N PHE A 304 11.98 -24.32 7.28
CA PHE A 304 13.20 -24.77 7.97
C PHE A 304 12.96 -25.82 9.05
N ILE A 305 11.70 -26.22 9.29
CA ILE A 305 11.36 -27.22 10.31
C ILE A 305 10.11 -28.00 9.94
N ASN A 306 10.14 -29.31 10.16
CA ASN A 306 8.95 -30.14 10.08
C ASN A 306 8.48 -30.44 11.50
N ILE A 307 7.19 -30.21 11.78
CA ILE A 307 6.61 -30.35 13.12
C ILE A 307 5.61 -31.51 13.08
N PRO A 308 6.00 -32.71 13.55
CA PRO A 308 5.10 -33.84 13.65
C PRO A 308 4.02 -33.56 14.71
N VAL A 309 2.77 -33.83 14.36
CA VAL A 309 1.63 -33.60 15.25
C VAL A 309 0.80 -34.86 15.35
N LEU A 310 0.20 -35.06 16.52
CA LEU A 310 -0.82 -36.09 16.74
C LEU A 310 -2.06 -35.76 15.89
N ASP A 311 -3.00 -36.70 15.79
CA ASP A 311 -4.26 -36.52 15.05
C ASP A 311 -5.02 -35.27 15.55
N ILE A 312 -4.92 -34.19 14.76
CA ILE A 312 -5.45 -32.86 15.10
C ILE A 312 -6.98 -32.83 15.16
N LYS A 313 -7.68 -33.82 14.58
CA LYS A 313 -9.14 -33.95 14.73
C LYS A 313 -9.54 -34.39 16.13
N LYS A 314 -8.65 -35.10 16.83
CA LYS A 314 -8.89 -35.62 18.18
C LYS A 314 -8.21 -34.76 19.23
N CYS A 315 -7.01 -34.27 18.94
CA CYS A 315 -6.22 -33.49 19.87
C CYS A 315 -6.42 -31.99 19.62
N GLN A 316 -7.26 -31.35 20.43
CA GLN A 316 -7.51 -29.89 20.41
C GLN A 316 -7.95 -29.35 19.02
N PRO A 317 -9.03 -29.87 18.42
CA PRO A 317 -9.45 -29.50 17.06
C PRO A 317 -9.78 -28.01 16.91
N GLU A 318 -10.45 -27.42 17.91
CA GLU A 318 -10.79 -25.98 17.89
C GLU A 318 -9.55 -25.09 17.97
N MET A 319 -8.52 -25.52 18.70
CA MET A 319 -7.27 -24.78 18.82
C MET A 319 -6.46 -24.82 17.53
N TRP A 320 -6.37 -25.98 16.88
CA TRP A 320 -5.75 -26.09 15.54
C TRP A 320 -6.52 -25.30 14.47
N LYS A 321 -7.85 -25.30 14.54
CA LYS A 321 -8.68 -24.45 13.68
C LYS A 321 -8.38 -22.97 13.91
N ALA A 322 -8.26 -22.53 15.15
CA ALA A 322 -7.90 -21.15 15.47
C ALA A 322 -6.49 -20.79 15.00
N VAL A 323 -5.51 -21.71 15.07
CA VAL A 323 -4.17 -21.55 14.49
C VAL A 323 -4.26 -21.34 12.99
N ALA A 324 -4.92 -22.25 12.25
CA ALA A 324 -5.08 -22.15 10.79
C ALA A 324 -5.75 -20.84 10.37
N CYS A 325 -6.83 -20.47 11.05
CA CYS A 325 -7.53 -19.21 10.80
C CYS A 325 -6.66 -17.98 11.13
N SER A 326 -5.91 -17.99 12.22
CA SER A 326 -5.03 -16.86 12.58
C SER A 326 -3.92 -16.67 11.56
N LEU A 327 -3.34 -17.74 11.03
CA LEU A 327 -2.29 -17.67 10.00
C LEU A 327 -2.81 -17.16 8.65
N GLN A 328 -4.06 -17.45 8.30
CA GLN A 328 -4.65 -17.10 7.01
C GLN A 328 -5.40 -15.76 7.02
N ILE A 329 -6.20 -15.49 8.05
CA ILE A 329 -6.94 -14.24 8.23
C ILE A 329 -6.01 -13.11 8.72
N LYS A 330 -4.95 -13.48 9.46
CA LYS A 330 -3.90 -12.59 9.96
C LYS A 330 -4.45 -11.39 10.73
N PRO A 331 -4.97 -11.61 11.95
CA PRO A 331 -5.21 -10.51 12.89
C PRO A 331 -3.97 -9.64 13.03
N CYS A 332 -4.18 -8.36 13.25
CA CYS A 332 -3.09 -7.43 13.49
C CYS A 332 -3.50 -6.34 14.48
N HIS A 333 -2.52 -5.69 15.11
CA HIS A 333 -2.80 -4.56 15.98
C HIS A 333 -1.99 -3.33 15.56
N SER A 334 -2.45 -2.16 15.99
CA SER A 334 -1.75 -0.90 15.75
C SER A 334 -0.41 -0.79 16.49
N LYS A 335 -0.25 -1.56 17.58
CA LYS A 335 0.96 -1.64 18.40
C LYS A 335 1.70 -2.97 18.22
N SER A 336 0.97 -4.09 18.23
CA SER A 336 1.51 -5.43 17.96
C SER A 336 1.66 -5.65 16.47
N ARG A 337 2.93 -5.72 16.09
CA ARG A 337 3.39 -5.73 14.71
C ARG A 337 3.53 -7.15 14.15
N GLY A 338 3.41 -8.18 14.99
CA GLY A 338 3.49 -9.57 14.59
C GLY A 338 2.16 -10.12 14.09
N SER A 339 2.18 -10.83 12.97
CA SER A 339 1.10 -11.75 12.55
C SER A 339 1.32 -13.15 13.14
N ILE A 340 1.98 -13.21 14.30
CA ILE A 340 2.53 -14.44 14.89
C ILE A 340 1.75 -14.73 16.17
N ILE A 341 1.40 -16.00 16.38
CA ILE A 341 0.72 -16.49 17.57
C ILE A 341 1.63 -16.35 18.79
N CYS A 342 1.05 -16.12 19.98
CA CYS A 342 1.84 -16.01 21.21
C CYS A 342 2.61 -17.30 21.52
N LYS A 343 3.82 -17.12 22.07
CA LYS A 343 4.73 -18.23 22.39
C LYS A 343 4.10 -19.20 23.38
N SER A 344 3.45 -18.68 24.41
CA SER A 344 2.68 -19.44 25.40
C SER A 344 1.66 -20.38 24.75
N ASP A 345 0.84 -19.86 23.83
CA ASP A 345 -0.14 -20.65 23.07
C ASP A 345 0.51 -21.72 22.19
N CYS A 346 1.60 -21.36 21.49
CA CYS A 346 2.38 -22.31 20.68
C CYS A 346 2.92 -23.46 21.54
N VAL A 347 3.51 -23.14 22.69
CA VAL A 347 4.09 -24.15 23.59
C VAL A 347 2.98 -25.03 24.15
N GLU A 348 1.83 -24.46 24.51
CA GLU A 348 0.68 -25.23 25.00
C GLU A 348 0.19 -26.25 23.97
N ILE A 349 -0.01 -25.84 22.71
CA ILE A 349 -0.53 -26.73 21.67
C ILE A 349 0.47 -27.85 21.34
N LEU A 350 1.76 -27.53 21.22
CA LEU A 350 2.78 -28.53 20.91
C LEU A 350 3.06 -29.46 22.09
N LYS A 351 2.92 -29.00 23.34
CA LYS A 351 2.98 -29.89 24.51
C LYS A 351 1.87 -30.92 24.51
N LYS A 352 0.63 -30.50 24.22
CA LYS A 352 -0.54 -31.37 24.27
C LYS A 352 -0.67 -32.26 23.03
N CYS A 353 -0.38 -31.72 21.85
CA CYS A 353 -0.70 -32.34 20.56
C CYS A 353 0.49 -32.53 19.61
N GLY A 354 1.70 -32.14 20.01
CA GLY A 354 2.92 -32.47 19.27
C GLY A 354 3.32 -33.94 19.46
N GLU A 355 3.78 -34.59 18.40
CA GLU A 355 4.30 -35.96 18.49
C GLU A 355 5.77 -35.93 18.93
N HIS A 356 6.01 -35.69 20.23
CA HIS A 356 7.33 -35.46 20.83
C HIS A 356 8.38 -36.53 20.48
N SER A 357 7.96 -37.79 20.31
CA SER A 357 8.85 -38.90 19.95
C SER A 357 9.43 -38.80 18.53
N LYS A 358 8.81 -37.99 17.66
CA LYS A 358 9.25 -37.78 16.28
C LYS A 358 9.85 -36.39 16.05
N PHE A 359 9.97 -35.57 17.10
CA PHE A 359 10.59 -34.26 16.97
C PHE A 359 12.04 -34.42 16.48
N PRO A 360 12.54 -33.50 15.63
CA PRO A 360 13.93 -33.53 15.20
C PRO A 360 14.90 -33.51 16.39
N GLU A 361 16.05 -34.18 16.28
CA GLU A 361 17.00 -34.28 17.39
C GLU A 361 17.41 -32.90 17.94
N GLY A 362 17.30 -32.73 19.26
CA GLY A 362 17.60 -31.46 19.93
C GLY A 362 16.45 -30.46 20.00
N HIS A 363 15.27 -30.79 19.44
CA HIS A 363 14.10 -29.91 19.50
C HIS A 363 13.06 -30.37 20.53
N SER A 364 12.70 -29.48 21.45
CA SER A 364 11.49 -29.56 22.29
C SER A 364 10.40 -28.61 21.79
N ALA A 365 9.17 -28.74 22.30
CA ALA A 365 8.07 -27.81 22.03
C ALA A 365 8.48 -26.34 22.28
N GLU A 366 9.21 -26.07 23.38
CA GLU A 366 9.73 -24.73 23.69
C GLU A 366 10.73 -24.24 22.65
N SER A 367 11.68 -25.06 22.22
CA SER A 367 12.67 -24.67 21.22
C SER A 367 12.06 -24.40 19.85
N ILE A 368 11.01 -25.14 19.47
CA ILE A 368 10.27 -24.95 18.22
C ILE A 368 9.51 -23.64 18.29
N CYS A 369 8.81 -23.38 19.40
CA CYS A 369 8.07 -22.14 19.59
C CYS A 369 8.98 -20.91 19.79
N GLU A 370 10.22 -21.08 20.28
CA GLU A 370 11.22 -20.00 20.27
C GLU A 370 11.56 -19.56 18.84
N LEU A 371 11.63 -20.51 17.90
CA LEU A 371 11.91 -20.23 16.49
C LEU A 371 10.70 -19.58 15.79
N LEU A 372 9.49 -20.08 16.08
CA LEU A 372 8.27 -19.61 15.42
C LEU A 372 7.69 -18.34 16.04
N SER A 373 7.85 -18.17 17.35
CA SER A 373 7.19 -17.15 18.18
C SER A 373 8.15 -16.69 19.30
N PRO A 374 9.21 -15.95 18.97
CA PRO A 374 10.28 -15.61 19.91
C PRO A 374 9.84 -14.66 21.05
N THR A 375 8.70 -14.00 20.91
CA THR A 375 8.19 -13.01 21.87
C THR A 375 6.88 -13.46 22.49
N ASP A 376 6.81 -13.40 23.83
CA ASP A 376 5.60 -13.70 24.61
C ASP A 376 5.00 -12.43 25.23
N ASP A 377 5.39 -11.27 24.72
CA ASP A 377 4.77 -10.00 25.07
C ASP A 377 3.43 -9.90 24.34
N LEU A 378 2.34 -9.79 25.11
CA LEU A 378 0.97 -9.62 24.60
C LEU A 378 0.85 -8.39 23.69
N GLU A 379 1.74 -7.40 23.81
CA GLU A 379 1.81 -6.27 22.89
C GLU A 379 2.47 -6.61 21.54
N ASN A 380 2.94 -7.84 21.30
CA ASN A 380 3.70 -8.22 20.10
C ASN A 380 3.26 -9.54 19.43
N CYS A 381 2.25 -10.24 19.97
CA CYS A 381 1.74 -11.49 19.43
C CYS A 381 0.20 -11.55 19.39
N ILE A 382 -0.34 -12.57 18.73
CA ILE A 382 -1.78 -12.85 18.62
C ILE A 382 -2.15 -13.92 19.66
N PRO A 383 -2.96 -13.59 20.69
CA PRO A 383 -3.41 -14.58 21.66
C PRO A 383 -4.57 -15.40 21.06
N LEU A 384 -4.46 -16.73 21.08
CA LEU A 384 -5.44 -17.61 20.44
C LEU A 384 -6.76 -17.68 21.19
N ASP A 385 -6.73 -17.51 22.51
CA ASP A 385 -7.90 -17.54 23.39
C ASP A 385 -9.05 -16.65 22.88
N THR A 386 -8.68 -15.49 22.33
CA THR A 386 -9.55 -14.48 21.77
C THR A 386 -10.38 -15.02 20.60
N TYR A 387 -9.85 -15.99 19.85
CA TYR A 387 -10.46 -16.57 18.65
C TYR A 387 -10.95 -18.01 18.82
N LEU A 388 -10.81 -18.59 20.03
CA LEU A 388 -11.40 -19.89 20.36
C LEU A 388 -12.93 -19.81 20.56
N SER A 389 -13.44 -18.63 20.91
CA SER A 389 -14.87 -18.38 21.05
C SER A 389 -15.39 -17.36 20.02
N PRO A 390 -16.68 -17.42 19.66
CA PRO A 390 -17.33 -16.37 18.88
C PRO A 390 -17.19 -14.98 19.53
N SER A 391 -17.31 -13.94 18.72
CA SER A 391 -17.32 -12.55 19.19
C SER A 391 -18.40 -12.32 20.26
N SER A 392 -18.04 -11.58 21.31
CA SER A 392 -18.96 -11.16 22.39
C SER A 392 -20.09 -10.24 21.90
N LEU A 393 -19.91 -9.60 20.74
CA LEU A 393 -20.88 -8.69 20.12
C LEU A 393 -22.00 -9.43 19.35
N GLY A 394 -21.94 -10.76 19.21
CA GLY A 394 -22.99 -11.55 18.57
C GLY A 394 -23.33 -11.05 17.16
N ASN A 395 -24.63 -10.92 16.83
CA ASN A 395 -25.13 -10.35 15.57
C ASN A 395 -25.47 -8.84 15.66
N ILE A 396 -25.09 -8.15 16.75
CA ILE A 396 -25.52 -6.77 17.06
C ILE A 396 -24.75 -5.71 16.21
N VAL A 397 -24.08 -6.13 15.14
CA VAL A 397 -23.06 -5.34 14.43
C VAL A 397 -23.63 -4.54 13.22
N GLU A 398 -24.95 -4.51 13.03
CA GLU A 398 -25.57 -3.76 11.93
C GLU A 398 -25.28 -2.23 11.96
N ASP A 399 -24.87 -1.68 13.11
CA ASP A 399 -24.62 -0.24 13.28
C ASP A 399 -23.21 0.23 12.88
N VAL A 400 -22.24 -0.68 12.65
CA VAL A 400 -20.87 -0.29 12.29
C VAL A 400 -20.66 -0.40 10.77
N THR A 401 -20.65 0.76 10.11
CA THR A 401 -20.39 0.84 8.67
C THR A 401 -18.90 0.99 8.38
N HIS A 402 -18.44 0.34 7.31
CA HIS A 402 -17.09 0.49 6.78
C HIS A 402 -17.17 1.00 5.33
N PRO A 403 -17.39 2.31 5.10
CA PRO A 403 -17.66 2.87 3.76
C PRO A 403 -16.54 2.66 2.74
N CYS A 404 -15.33 2.40 3.21
CA CYS A 404 -14.13 2.19 2.40
C CYS A 404 -13.64 0.73 2.40
N ASN A 405 -14.42 -0.21 2.94
CA ASN A 405 -14.07 -1.63 2.93
C ASN A 405 -15.28 -2.51 2.54
N PRO A 406 -15.30 -3.09 1.33
CA PRO A 406 -14.27 -3.03 0.29
C PRO A 406 -14.09 -1.63 -0.29
N ASN A 407 -12.89 -1.32 -0.82
CA ASN A 407 -12.59 0.01 -1.37
C ASN A 407 -13.46 0.29 -2.61
N PRO A 408 -14.36 1.30 -2.58
CA PRO A 408 -15.24 1.62 -3.69
C PRO A 408 -14.58 2.53 -4.75
N CYS A 409 -13.36 3.01 -4.52
CA CYS A 409 -12.69 3.98 -5.37
C CYS A 409 -11.79 3.31 -6.43
N ALA A 410 -11.47 4.06 -7.50
CA ALA A 410 -10.55 3.59 -8.53
C ALA A 410 -9.12 3.38 -7.99
N ALA A 411 -8.30 2.60 -8.70
CA ALA A 411 -6.96 2.21 -8.27
C ALA A 411 -5.95 3.37 -8.08
N ASN A 412 -6.28 4.59 -8.54
CA ASN A 412 -5.48 5.81 -8.34
C ASN A 412 -6.13 6.81 -7.37
N GLN A 413 -7.15 6.37 -6.63
CA GLN A 413 -7.92 7.18 -5.70
C GLN A 413 -7.89 6.57 -4.30
N LEU A 414 -7.80 7.43 -3.30
CA LEU A 414 -7.93 7.11 -1.90
C LEU A 414 -9.40 7.23 -1.49
N CYS A 415 -9.91 6.20 -0.80
CA CYS A 415 -11.22 6.29 -0.16
C CYS A 415 -11.10 6.94 1.22
N GLU A 416 -11.78 8.07 1.40
CA GLU A 416 -11.93 8.75 2.69
C GLU A 416 -13.37 8.62 3.18
N VAL A 417 -13.57 8.36 4.47
CA VAL A 417 -14.92 8.31 5.06
C VAL A 417 -15.51 9.73 5.05
N ASN A 418 -16.72 9.88 4.49
CA ASN A 418 -17.39 11.18 4.42
C ASN A 418 -17.98 11.55 5.79
N ARG A 419 -17.20 12.29 6.58
CA ARG A 419 -17.64 12.84 7.87
C ARG A 419 -18.29 14.22 7.77
N LYS A 420 -18.29 14.84 6.59
CA LYS A 420 -18.72 16.23 6.38
C LYS A 420 -20.21 16.37 6.10
N GLY A 421 -20.93 15.25 5.94
CA GLY A 421 -22.32 15.26 5.49
C GLY A 421 -22.44 15.67 4.02
N CYS A 422 -23.66 15.84 3.54
CA CYS A 422 -23.94 16.19 2.15
C CYS A 422 -24.90 17.37 2.07
N GLN A 423 -24.77 18.18 1.01
CA GLN A 423 -25.70 19.27 0.74
C GLN A 423 -27.06 18.72 0.26
N SER A 424 -28.14 19.45 0.53
CA SER A 424 -29.49 19.04 0.15
C SER A 424 -29.63 18.92 -1.37
N GLY A 425 -29.94 17.71 -1.85
CA GLY A 425 -30.21 17.42 -3.27
C GLY A 425 -29.16 16.56 -3.98
N GLU A 426 -28.01 16.26 -3.37
CA GLU A 426 -27.03 15.30 -3.89
C GLU A 426 -27.17 13.91 -3.24
N LEU A 427 -26.83 12.85 -3.99
CA LEU A 427 -26.74 11.48 -3.48
C LEU A 427 -25.64 11.41 -2.42
N CYS A 428 -26.03 11.26 -1.15
CA CYS A 428 -25.07 11.29 -0.05
C CYS A 428 -24.37 9.94 0.12
N LEU A 429 -23.19 9.82 -0.49
CA LEU A 429 -22.35 8.65 -0.29
C LEU A 429 -21.59 8.76 1.05
N PRO A 430 -21.45 7.65 1.80
CA PRO A 430 -20.72 7.64 3.08
C PRO A 430 -19.20 7.69 2.90
N TYR A 431 -18.70 7.83 1.67
CA TYR A 431 -17.29 7.90 1.32
C TYR A 431 -17.02 8.97 0.24
N LEU A 432 -15.76 9.39 0.13
CA LEU A 432 -15.22 10.31 -0.86
C LEU A 432 -14.01 9.66 -1.54
N CYS A 433 -13.97 9.68 -2.87
CA CYS A 433 -12.80 9.22 -3.63
C CYS A 433 -11.93 10.41 -3.99
N VAL A 434 -10.74 10.49 -3.38
CA VAL A 434 -9.80 11.59 -3.57
C VAL A 434 -8.64 11.12 -4.43
N PRO A 435 -8.20 11.85 -5.47
CA PRO A 435 -7.02 11.47 -6.24
C PRO A 435 -5.77 11.37 -5.37
N GLY A 436 -4.87 10.46 -5.75
CA GLY A 436 -3.60 10.30 -5.06
C GLY A 436 -2.47 9.90 -6.00
N CYS A 437 -1.26 9.85 -5.44
CA CYS A 437 -0.05 9.46 -6.14
C CYS A 437 0.50 8.18 -5.52
N LYS A 438 1.02 7.28 -6.35
CA LYS A 438 1.78 6.12 -5.88
C LYS A 438 3.12 6.55 -5.31
N LEU A 439 3.59 5.88 -4.27
CA LEU A 439 4.93 6.08 -3.70
C LEU A 439 6.02 5.40 -4.54
N GLY A 440 6.14 5.81 -5.80
CA GLY A 440 7.00 5.17 -6.79
C GLY A 440 6.20 4.25 -7.72
N GLU A 441 6.80 3.90 -8.85
CA GLU A 441 6.12 3.18 -9.94
C GLU A 441 5.67 1.77 -9.51
N ALA A 442 6.38 1.16 -8.56
CA ALA A 442 6.13 -0.19 -8.04
C ALA A 442 5.37 -0.26 -6.73
N SER A 443 5.03 0.88 -6.16
CA SER A 443 4.27 0.93 -4.91
C SER A 443 2.77 0.95 -5.20
N ASP A 444 2.03 0.05 -4.55
CA ASP A 444 0.56 0.12 -4.46
C ASP A 444 0.08 1.06 -3.36
N PHE A 445 1.00 1.55 -2.53
CA PHE A 445 0.71 2.55 -1.52
C PHE A 445 0.48 3.92 -2.16
N ILE A 446 -0.69 4.50 -1.89
CA ILE A 446 -1.15 5.77 -2.46
C ILE A 446 -1.20 6.84 -1.37
N VAL A 447 -0.72 8.03 -1.70
CA VAL A 447 -0.81 9.21 -0.85
C VAL A 447 -1.75 10.24 -1.48
N ARG A 448 -2.47 10.95 -0.61
CA ARG A 448 -3.43 11.98 -1.03
C ARG A 448 -2.77 13.09 -1.84
N GLN A 449 -3.46 13.58 -2.87
CA GLN A 449 -3.04 14.74 -3.65
C GLN A 449 -2.76 15.98 -2.79
N GLY A 450 -1.70 16.71 -3.14
CA GLY A 450 -1.23 17.90 -2.43
C GLY A 450 -0.41 17.62 -1.16
N THR A 451 -0.21 16.34 -0.82
CA THR A 451 0.60 15.96 0.35
C THR A 451 2.09 16.08 0.04
N LEU A 452 2.85 16.67 0.97
CA LEU A 452 4.31 16.60 1.01
C LEU A 452 4.72 15.28 1.65
N ILE A 453 5.54 14.51 0.95
CA ILE A 453 5.99 13.20 1.38
C ILE A 453 7.50 13.12 1.40
N GLN A 454 8.03 12.38 2.35
CA GLN A 454 9.43 12.02 2.41
C GLN A 454 9.61 10.67 1.70
N VAL A 455 10.57 10.54 0.80
CA VAL A 455 10.89 9.31 0.06
C VAL A 455 12.38 9.02 0.22
N PRO A 456 12.82 7.77 0.45
CA PRO A 456 14.25 7.45 0.53
C PRO A 456 14.96 7.81 -0.78
N SER A 457 16.21 8.29 -0.69
CA SER A 457 16.98 8.57 -1.91
C SER A 457 17.29 7.27 -2.67
N SER A 458 17.36 7.36 -4.00
CA SER A 458 17.58 6.23 -4.91
C SER A 458 18.94 5.55 -4.72
N ALA A 459 19.89 6.21 -4.07
CA ALA A 459 21.18 5.63 -3.68
C ALA A 459 21.07 4.63 -2.50
N GLY A 460 19.93 4.61 -1.79
CA GLY A 460 19.70 3.69 -0.68
C GLY A 460 20.47 4.02 0.61
N ASP A 461 21.13 5.18 0.65
CA ASP A 461 21.90 5.64 1.80
C ASP A 461 21.00 5.91 3.00
N VAL A 462 21.40 5.37 4.15
CA VAL A 462 20.63 5.44 5.39
C VAL A 462 20.52 6.87 5.87
N GLY A 463 19.29 7.33 6.07
CA GLY A 463 19.02 8.69 6.54
C GLY A 463 19.10 9.77 5.46
N CYS A 464 19.24 9.39 4.19
CA CYS A 464 19.12 10.28 3.04
C CYS A 464 17.72 10.20 2.43
N TYR A 465 17.04 11.34 2.32
CA TYR A 465 15.67 11.40 1.86
C TYR A 465 15.46 12.54 0.86
N LYS A 466 14.48 12.39 -0.01
CA LYS A 466 13.90 13.45 -0.84
C LYS A 466 12.54 13.83 -0.28
N ILE A 467 12.19 15.10 -0.32
CA ILE A 467 10.82 15.55 -0.08
C ILE A 467 10.19 15.82 -1.44
N CYS A 468 9.09 15.14 -1.75
CA CYS A 468 8.32 15.32 -2.97
C CYS A 468 6.88 15.74 -2.64
N THR A 469 6.19 16.32 -3.60
CA THR A 469 4.77 16.66 -3.48
C THR A 469 3.96 15.75 -4.40
N CYS A 470 2.84 15.21 -3.92
CA CYS A 470 1.90 14.52 -4.80
C CYS A 470 1.17 15.54 -5.68
N GLY A 471 1.54 15.56 -6.97
CA GLY A 471 1.07 16.51 -7.97
C GLY A 471 -0.32 16.20 -8.52
N HIS A 472 -0.81 17.07 -9.40
CA HIS A 472 -2.12 16.88 -10.06
C HIS A 472 -2.10 15.82 -11.16
N SER A 473 -0.91 15.46 -11.63
CA SER A 473 -0.67 14.38 -12.59
C SER A 473 -0.85 12.97 -11.99
N GLY A 474 -1.03 12.85 -10.66
CA GLY A 474 -0.98 11.57 -9.96
C GLY A 474 0.44 11.03 -9.78
N LEU A 475 1.46 11.83 -10.10
CA LEU A 475 2.88 11.52 -9.91
C LEU A 475 3.49 12.36 -8.79
N LEU A 476 4.62 11.88 -8.28
CA LEU A 476 5.45 12.63 -7.35
C LEU A 476 6.25 13.68 -8.10
N GLU A 477 6.04 14.95 -7.75
CA GLU A 477 6.60 16.12 -8.40
C GLU A 477 7.37 16.99 -7.39
N ASN A 478 8.13 17.97 -7.87
CA ASN A 478 8.82 18.96 -7.03
C ASN A 478 9.72 18.34 -5.94
N CYS A 479 10.41 17.24 -6.29
CA CYS A 479 11.29 16.54 -5.36
C CYS A 479 12.55 17.35 -5.04
N MET A 480 12.86 17.51 -3.76
CA MET A 480 14.05 18.19 -3.24
C MET A 480 14.84 17.26 -2.32
N GLU A 481 16.15 17.18 -2.52
CA GLU A 481 17.05 16.40 -1.67
C GLU A 481 17.21 17.03 -0.28
N MET A 482 17.10 16.21 0.76
CA MET A 482 17.37 16.59 2.13
C MET A 482 18.81 16.25 2.51
N ARG A 483 19.33 16.95 3.52
CA ARG A 483 20.63 16.58 4.12
C ARG A 483 20.52 15.20 4.76
N CYS A 484 21.43 14.33 4.39
CA CYS A 484 21.56 13.02 5.00
C CYS A 484 21.84 13.13 6.50
N VAL A 485 21.16 12.31 7.29
CA VAL A 485 21.33 12.24 8.75
C VAL A 485 21.87 10.86 9.12
N ASP A 486 22.94 10.82 9.90
CA ASP A 486 23.52 9.56 10.36
C ASP A 486 22.65 8.90 11.45
N LEU A 487 21.77 7.98 11.03
CA LEU A 487 20.86 7.25 11.92
C LEU A 487 21.54 6.19 12.78
N GLN A 488 22.84 5.89 12.55
CA GLN A 488 23.57 4.93 13.38
C GLN A 488 24.03 5.56 14.72
N LYS A 489 24.00 6.90 14.81
CA LYS A 489 24.30 7.61 16.04
C LYS A 489 23.24 7.32 17.10
N SER A 490 23.73 6.91 18.26
CA SER A 490 22.96 6.60 19.45
C SER A 490 23.18 7.68 20.51
N CYS A 491 22.17 7.88 21.34
CA CYS A 491 22.22 8.78 22.48
C CYS A 491 22.76 8.01 23.68
N ILE A 492 23.62 8.64 24.46
CA ILE A 492 24.15 8.04 25.70
C ILE A 492 23.42 8.72 26.86
N VAL A 493 22.60 7.95 27.59
CA VAL A 493 21.80 8.45 28.72
C VAL A 493 22.02 7.52 29.91
N GLY A 494 22.53 8.07 31.02
CA GLY A 494 22.78 7.28 32.25
C GLY A 494 23.74 6.09 32.03
N GLY A 495 24.70 6.21 31.11
CA GLY A 495 25.62 5.12 30.73
C GLY A 495 25.02 4.06 29.79
N GLN A 496 23.72 4.11 29.48
CA GLN A 496 23.10 3.22 28.50
C GLN A 496 23.07 3.85 27.10
N ARG A 497 23.32 3.01 26.09
CA ARG A 497 23.22 3.39 24.68
C ARG A 497 21.78 3.23 24.19
N LYS A 498 21.17 4.33 23.73
CA LYS A 498 19.81 4.36 23.17
C LYS A 498 19.89 4.58 21.66
N SER A 499 19.34 3.65 20.87
CA SER A 499 19.36 3.72 19.40
C SER A 499 18.43 4.81 18.86
N HIS A 500 18.68 5.27 17.62
CA HIS A 500 17.80 6.21 16.93
C HIS A 500 16.35 5.71 16.90
N GLY A 501 15.39 6.61 17.10
CA GLY A 501 13.95 6.32 17.10
C GLY A 501 13.42 5.74 18.41
N THR A 502 14.29 5.40 19.36
CA THR A 502 13.84 4.94 20.68
C THR A 502 13.23 6.09 21.47
N SER A 503 12.10 5.82 22.10
CA SER A 503 11.47 6.71 23.08
C SER A 503 11.57 6.07 24.46
N PHE A 504 11.88 6.86 25.47
CA PHE A 504 12.09 6.42 26.84
C PHE A 504 11.85 7.58 27.81
N ASN A 505 11.65 7.28 29.08
CA ASN A 505 11.46 8.31 30.09
C ASN A 505 12.77 8.60 30.82
N ILE A 506 13.09 9.88 31.00
CA ILE A 506 14.09 10.36 31.97
C ILE A 506 13.29 11.09 33.04
N ASP A 507 13.27 10.55 34.26
CA ASP A 507 12.37 10.98 35.33
C ASP A 507 10.90 10.97 34.85
N CYS A 508 10.27 12.13 34.79
CA CYS A 508 8.90 12.34 34.29
C CYS A 508 8.85 12.80 32.82
N ASN A 509 10.00 13.03 32.19
CA ASN A 509 10.09 13.55 30.83
C ASN A 509 10.14 12.43 29.80
N VAL A 510 9.28 12.51 28.80
CA VAL A 510 9.33 11.61 27.65
C VAL A 510 10.40 12.13 26.70
N CYS A 511 11.41 11.31 26.46
CA CYS A 511 12.54 11.59 25.61
C CYS A 511 12.57 10.66 24.40
N SER A 512 13.13 11.13 23.30
CA SER A 512 13.46 10.31 22.14
C SER A 512 14.88 10.59 21.66
N CYS A 513 15.54 9.54 21.16
CA CYS A 513 16.85 9.67 20.54
C CYS A 513 16.70 9.85 19.03
N PHE A 514 17.18 10.97 18.49
CA PHE A 514 17.17 11.23 17.06
C PHE A 514 18.59 11.47 16.55
N ALA A 515 19.20 10.41 15.98
CA ALA A 515 20.50 10.50 15.30
C ALA A 515 21.60 11.06 16.21
N GLY A 516 21.64 10.58 17.46
CA GLY A 516 22.56 11.04 18.50
C GLY A 516 22.09 12.27 19.29
N ASN A 517 21.05 12.97 18.83
CA ASN A 517 20.46 14.09 19.57
C ASN A 517 19.35 13.60 20.50
N LEU A 518 19.45 13.95 21.77
CA LEU A 518 18.42 13.68 22.77
C LEU A 518 17.36 14.79 22.73
N ILE A 519 16.10 14.43 22.46
CA ILE A 519 14.96 15.35 22.41
C ILE A 519 13.99 14.95 23.53
N CYS A 520 13.80 15.80 24.53
CA CYS A 520 12.95 15.52 25.69
C CYS A 520 11.83 16.54 25.84
N SER A 521 10.71 16.11 26.42
CA SER A 521 9.75 17.05 26.99
C SER A 521 10.41 17.90 28.08
N THR A 522 9.95 19.14 28.25
CA THR A 522 10.49 20.11 29.21
C THR A 522 9.58 20.28 30.42
N ARG A 523 9.28 19.19 31.13
CA ARG A 523 8.55 19.24 32.40
C ARG A 523 9.54 19.26 33.55
N GLN A 524 9.26 20.08 34.56
CA GLN A 524 9.95 19.95 35.84
C GLN A 524 9.47 18.63 36.48
N CYS A 525 10.39 17.80 36.95
CA CYS A 525 10.06 16.54 37.60
C CYS A 525 10.28 16.66 39.10
N LEU A 526 9.27 16.33 39.89
CA LEU A 526 9.42 16.19 41.34
C LEU A 526 10.04 14.82 41.63
N THR A 527 11.09 14.82 42.46
CA THR A 527 11.71 13.62 43.03
C THR A 527 11.32 13.46 44.51
N GLU A 528 11.55 12.29 45.10
CA GLU A 528 11.31 12.07 46.54
C GLU A 528 12.10 13.03 47.43
N HIS A 529 13.27 13.49 46.97
CA HIS A 529 14.12 14.47 47.64
C HIS A 529 13.70 15.93 47.43
N SER A 530 12.62 16.20 46.68
CA SER A 530 12.15 17.57 46.46
C SER A 530 11.65 18.17 47.76
N SER A 531 12.11 19.37 48.07
CA SER A 531 11.69 20.13 49.24
C SER A 531 10.18 20.40 49.25
N GLU A 532 9.60 20.57 50.44
CA GLU A 532 8.19 20.96 50.60
C GLU A 532 7.86 22.25 49.83
N ASP A 533 8.80 23.18 49.72
CA ASP A 533 8.62 24.41 48.96
C ASP A 533 8.61 24.19 47.44
N GLU A 534 9.40 23.25 46.92
CA GLU A 534 9.34 22.85 45.50
C GLU A 534 8.03 22.15 45.18
N ARG A 535 7.55 21.29 46.08
CA ARG A 535 6.25 20.61 45.93
C ARG A 535 5.10 21.61 45.92
N ARG A 536 5.16 22.65 46.76
CA ARG A 536 4.16 23.74 46.79
C ARG A 536 4.17 24.63 45.55
N LYS A 537 5.34 24.84 44.94
CA LYS A 537 5.51 25.66 43.73
C LYS A 537 5.31 24.87 42.43
N PHE A 538 5.05 23.57 42.52
CA PHE A 538 4.88 22.72 41.37
C PHE A 538 3.49 22.92 40.74
N THR A 539 3.47 23.37 39.49
CA THR A 539 2.23 23.63 38.75
C THR A 539 1.87 22.50 37.79
N GLY A 540 2.81 21.59 37.51
CA GLY A 540 2.64 20.54 36.50
C GLY A 540 2.66 21.04 35.04
N LEU A 541 2.78 22.34 34.81
CA LEU A 541 2.88 22.93 33.47
C LEU A 541 4.33 22.86 32.94
N PRO A 542 4.55 22.90 31.60
CA PRO A 542 5.89 22.95 31.01
C PRO A 542 6.73 24.07 31.62
N CYS A 543 8.00 23.77 31.93
CA CYS A 543 8.94 24.64 32.65
C CYS A 543 8.40 25.21 33.99
N ASN A 544 7.43 24.54 34.60
CA ASN A 544 6.80 24.93 35.86
C ASN A 544 6.20 26.36 35.83
N CYS A 545 5.65 26.73 34.67
CA CYS A 545 4.96 28.00 34.52
C CYS A 545 3.74 28.09 35.44
N VAL A 546 3.42 29.29 35.92
CA VAL A 546 2.21 29.55 36.70
C VAL A 546 0.98 29.26 35.84
N ASP A 547 -0.06 28.68 36.46
CA ASP A 547 -1.36 28.44 35.82
C ASP A 547 -2.17 29.74 35.71
N GLN A 548 -1.63 30.68 34.93
CA GLN A 548 -2.27 31.94 34.63
C GLN A 548 -2.43 32.08 33.11
N PHE A 549 -3.69 32.18 32.67
CA PHE A 549 -4.02 32.31 31.26
C PHE A 549 -3.92 33.77 30.81
N VAL A 550 -2.73 34.16 30.32
CA VAL A 550 -2.45 35.47 29.71
C VAL A 550 -1.85 35.20 28.32
N PRO A 551 -2.69 34.96 27.29
CA PRO A 551 -2.23 34.38 26.05
C PRO A 551 -1.30 35.31 25.29
N VAL A 552 -0.35 34.71 24.58
CA VAL A 552 0.55 35.40 23.65
C VAL A 552 0.48 34.77 22.28
N CYS A 553 0.61 35.57 21.23
CA CYS A 553 0.69 35.13 19.86
C CYS A 553 2.15 35.09 19.44
N GLY A 554 2.66 33.89 19.13
CA GLY A 554 4.00 33.74 18.58
C GLY A 554 4.06 34.15 17.11
N GLN A 555 5.24 34.58 16.64
CA GLN A 555 5.52 34.86 15.24
C GLN A 555 5.24 33.66 14.31
N ASN A 556 5.22 32.45 14.87
CA ASN A 556 4.83 31.23 14.16
C ASN A 556 3.30 31.05 13.99
N GLY A 557 2.50 32.05 14.37
CA GLY A 557 1.03 32.03 14.26
C GLY A 557 0.33 31.17 15.32
N ARG A 558 1.06 30.62 16.29
CA ARG A 558 0.50 29.81 17.38
C ARG A 558 0.20 30.66 18.60
N THR A 559 -0.99 30.46 19.19
CA THR A 559 -1.33 31.05 20.49
C THR A 559 -0.80 30.17 21.61
N TYR A 560 -0.04 30.76 22.54
CA TYR A 560 0.44 30.11 23.76
C TYR A 560 -0.36 30.62 24.95
N PRO A 561 -0.66 29.77 25.96
CA PRO A 561 -1.47 30.17 27.11
C PRO A 561 -0.82 31.27 27.99
N SER A 562 0.51 31.35 27.98
CA SER A 562 1.27 32.39 28.70
C SER A 562 2.62 32.68 28.05
N ALA A 563 3.18 33.87 28.33
CA ALA A 563 4.54 34.23 27.94
C ALA A 563 5.59 33.27 28.51
N CYS A 564 5.36 32.72 29.71
CA CYS A 564 6.22 31.71 30.30
C CYS A 564 6.27 30.43 29.45
N ILE A 565 5.10 29.94 29.00
CA ILE A 565 5.03 28.75 28.16
C ILE A 565 5.64 29.01 26.77
N ALA A 566 5.45 30.20 26.21
CA ALA A 566 6.11 30.59 24.95
C ALA A 566 7.65 30.54 25.08
N ARG A 567 8.21 31.09 26.16
CA ARG A 567 9.65 30.99 26.46
C ARG A 567 10.10 29.56 26.70
N CYS A 568 9.29 28.76 27.38
CA CYS A 568 9.58 27.36 27.65
C CYS A 568 9.77 26.53 26.37
N VAL A 569 9.04 26.86 25.30
CA VAL A 569 9.20 26.21 23.99
C VAL A 569 10.26 26.86 23.11
N GLY A 570 11.04 27.81 23.64
CA GLY A 570 12.20 28.41 22.97
C GLY A 570 11.94 29.74 22.25
N LEU A 571 10.75 30.35 22.40
CA LEU A 571 10.51 31.69 21.85
C LEU A 571 11.17 32.77 22.70
N GLN A 572 11.81 33.73 22.05
CA GLN A 572 12.32 34.95 22.68
C GLN A 572 11.21 35.99 22.84
N ASP A 573 11.40 36.97 23.74
CA ASP A 573 10.39 38.01 24.04
C ASP A 573 10.02 38.86 22.80
N ASN A 574 10.90 38.97 21.80
CA ASN A 574 10.62 39.64 20.53
C ASN A 574 9.89 38.74 19.51
N GLN A 575 9.74 37.45 19.79
CA GLN A 575 9.12 36.45 18.92
C GLN A 575 7.66 36.16 19.29
N PHE A 576 7.11 36.85 20.27
CA PHE A 576 5.70 36.80 20.59
C PHE A 576 5.21 38.15 21.11
N GLU A 577 3.91 38.32 21.09
CA GLU A 577 3.26 39.53 21.56
C GLU A 577 1.99 39.16 22.34
N PHE A 578 1.58 39.99 23.29
CA PHE A 578 0.37 39.74 24.08
C PHE A 578 -0.91 39.67 23.23
N GLY A 579 -1.84 38.84 23.69
CA GLY A 579 -3.10 38.54 23.02
C GLY A 579 -3.05 37.24 22.20
N SER A 580 -4.22 36.70 21.87
CA SER A 580 -4.34 35.52 21.01
C SER A 580 -4.04 35.84 19.56
N CYS A 581 -3.59 34.86 18.76
CA CYS A 581 -3.41 35.06 17.32
C CYS A 581 -4.73 35.29 16.59
N ILE A 582 -5.84 34.76 17.12
CA ILE A 582 -7.16 34.97 16.51
C ILE A 582 -7.65 36.42 16.65
N SER A 583 -7.31 37.09 17.76
CA SER A 583 -7.66 38.49 17.99
C SER A 583 -6.81 39.49 17.18
N LYS A 584 -5.72 39.03 16.55
CA LYS A 584 -4.87 39.88 15.72
C LYS A 584 -5.34 39.85 14.27
N ASP A 585 -5.43 41.03 13.69
CA ASP A 585 -5.65 41.20 12.26
C ASP A 585 -4.31 41.37 11.56
N PRO A 586 -3.82 40.37 10.81
CA PRO A 586 -2.55 40.47 10.10
C PRO A 586 -2.59 41.49 8.94
N CYS A 587 -3.76 42.02 8.60
CA CYS A 587 -3.94 43.07 7.61
C CYS A 587 -4.07 44.48 8.19
N ASN A 588 -3.84 44.65 9.50
CA ASN A 588 -3.88 45.96 10.15
C ASN A 588 -2.62 46.21 11.01
N PRO A 589 -1.72 47.14 10.62
CA PRO A 589 -1.77 47.96 9.41
C PRO A 589 -1.57 47.12 8.13
N ASN A 590 -2.12 47.59 7.00
CA ASN A 590 -2.09 46.83 5.74
C ASN A 590 -0.63 46.61 5.25
N PRO A 591 -0.12 45.37 5.24
CA PRO A 591 1.24 45.06 4.83
C PRO A 591 1.43 45.04 3.31
N CYS A 592 0.34 45.08 2.52
CA CYS A 592 0.39 44.95 1.07
C CYS A 592 0.52 46.31 0.34
N ASN A 593 1.05 46.27 -0.88
CA ASN A 593 1.14 47.45 -1.75
C ASN A 593 -0.24 48.03 -2.10
N LYS A 594 -0.32 49.32 -2.48
CA LYS A 594 -1.58 50.02 -2.81
C LYS A 594 -2.45 49.34 -3.89
N ASN A 595 -1.81 48.63 -4.83
CA ASN A 595 -2.49 47.90 -5.92
C ASN A 595 -2.93 46.49 -5.53
N GLN A 596 -2.63 46.06 -4.31
CA GLN A 596 -2.96 44.76 -3.76
C GLN A 596 -3.94 44.91 -2.59
N ARG A 597 -4.72 43.86 -2.33
CA ARG A 597 -5.57 43.72 -1.16
C ARG A 597 -4.91 42.71 -0.23
N CYS A 598 -4.81 43.06 1.05
CA CYS A 598 -4.40 42.11 2.07
C CYS A 598 -5.56 41.19 2.44
N ILE A 599 -5.27 39.90 2.51
CA ILE A 599 -6.17 38.85 2.96
C ILE A 599 -5.55 38.17 4.17
N PRO A 600 -6.26 38.08 5.31
CA PRO A 600 -5.81 37.28 6.43
C PRO A 600 -5.72 35.81 6.04
N ARG A 601 -4.53 35.22 6.23
CA ARG A 601 -4.23 33.80 6.03
C ARG A 601 -3.60 33.25 7.31
N LYS A 602 -4.41 33.20 8.37
CA LYS A 602 -3.97 32.69 9.69
C LYS A 602 -3.53 31.24 9.57
N GLN A 603 -2.28 30.95 9.92
CA GLN A 603 -1.70 29.61 9.83
C GLN A 603 -0.65 29.41 10.92
N VAL A 604 -0.47 28.18 11.36
CA VAL A 604 0.59 27.82 12.30
C VAL A 604 1.76 27.23 11.51
N CYS A 605 2.93 27.86 11.60
CA CYS A 605 4.15 27.37 10.97
C CYS A 605 5.01 26.60 11.97
N LEU A 606 5.65 25.54 11.50
CA LEU A 606 6.49 24.66 12.32
C LEU A 606 7.92 25.20 12.51
N THR A 607 8.36 26.12 11.65
CA THR A 607 9.68 26.74 11.71
C THR A 607 9.55 28.25 11.92
N SER A 608 10.47 28.81 12.72
CA SER A 608 10.63 30.25 12.94
C SER A 608 11.94 30.76 12.32
N PHE A 609 12.48 30.02 11.34
CA PHE A 609 13.68 30.41 10.62
C PHE A 609 13.39 31.67 9.80
N GLU A 610 14.23 32.70 9.90
CA GLU A 610 14.10 33.97 9.18
C GLU A 610 13.94 33.81 7.66
N LYS A 611 14.45 32.71 7.08
CA LYS A 611 14.30 32.39 5.65
C LYS A 611 12.91 31.87 5.25
N PHE A 612 12.12 31.40 6.23
CA PHE A 612 10.79 30.86 6.03
C PHE A 612 9.83 31.62 6.95
N GLU A 613 9.59 32.88 6.62
CA GLU A 613 8.66 33.73 7.36
C GLU A 613 7.26 33.12 7.38
N CYS A 614 6.64 33.10 8.56
CA CYS A 614 5.30 32.56 8.74
C CYS A 614 4.24 33.59 8.35
N SER A 615 4.10 33.85 7.05
CA SER A 615 3.17 34.88 6.57
C SER A 615 1.74 34.60 7.04
N GLN A 616 1.20 35.48 7.87
CA GLN A 616 -0.18 35.42 8.34
C GLN A 616 -1.16 36.11 7.38
N HIS A 617 -0.66 36.60 6.23
CA HIS A 617 -1.45 37.30 5.23
C HIS A 617 -1.03 36.92 3.81
N GLU A 618 -1.88 37.25 2.86
CA GLU A 618 -1.64 37.09 1.44
C GLU A 618 -2.02 38.38 0.71
N CYS A 619 -1.15 38.86 -0.17
CA CYS A 619 -1.38 40.07 -0.96
C CYS A 619 -1.85 39.70 -2.36
N VAL A 620 -3.14 39.88 -2.64
CA VAL A 620 -3.72 39.58 -3.96
C VAL A 620 -3.92 40.85 -4.78
N PRO A 621 -3.79 40.81 -6.11
CA PRO A 621 -4.14 41.93 -6.97
C PRO A 621 -5.62 42.35 -6.78
N ARG A 622 -5.92 43.66 -6.86
CA ARG A 622 -7.31 44.15 -6.77
C ARG A 622 -8.20 43.72 -7.95
N GLN A 623 -7.61 43.42 -9.11
CA GLN A 623 -8.31 42.86 -10.26
C GLN A 623 -8.16 41.34 -10.22
N LEU A 624 -9.20 40.65 -9.73
CA LEU A 624 -9.24 39.19 -9.65
C LEU A 624 -10.13 38.63 -10.78
N ASN A 625 -9.52 37.88 -11.70
CA ASN A 625 -10.25 36.93 -12.52
C ASN A 625 -10.43 35.66 -11.68
N CYS A 626 -11.63 35.45 -11.15
CA CYS A 626 -11.92 34.29 -10.33
C CYS A 626 -12.15 33.06 -11.21
N ASP A 627 -11.34 32.03 -11.00
CA ASP A 627 -11.58 30.72 -11.58
C ASP A 627 -12.84 30.08 -10.96
N GLN A 628 -13.50 29.17 -11.68
CA GLN A 628 -14.74 28.51 -11.23
C GLN A 628 -14.49 27.28 -10.32
N THR A 629 -13.31 27.19 -9.72
CA THR A 629 -12.99 26.13 -8.76
C THR A 629 -13.90 26.25 -7.53
N ARG A 630 -14.54 25.14 -7.13
CA ARG A 630 -15.48 25.10 -5.99
C ARG A 630 -14.70 24.78 -4.71
N ASP A 631 -14.45 25.79 -3.90
CA ASP A 631 -13.79 25.70 -2.58
C ASP A 631 -14.57 26.59 -1.60
N PRO A 632 -15.74 26.12 -1.09
CA PRO A 632 -16.72 26.96 -0.46
C PRO A 632 -16.15 27.69 0.76
N VAL A 633 -16.58 28.94 0.94
CA VAL A 633 -16.20 29.78 2.07
C VAL A 633 -17.41 30.49 2.64
N CYS A 634 -17.38 30.74 3.95
CA CYS A 634 -18.44 31.45 4.64
C CYS A 634 -17.98 32.86 5.02
N ASP A 635 -18.81 33.87 4.75
CA ASP A 635 -18.56 35.24 5.21
C ASP A 635 -19.07 35.48 6.64
N THR A 636 -18.80 36.66 7.20
CA THR A 636 -19.24 37.05 8.55
C THR A 636 -20.76 37.21 8.69
N ASP A 637 -21.49 37.27 7.58
CA ASP A 637 -22.95 37.39 7.52
C ASP A 637 -23.63 36.03 7.29
N ASN A 638 -22.87 34.92 7.42
CA ASN A 638 -23.29 33.54 7.16
C ASN A 638 -23.74 33.28 5.71
N VAL A 639 -23.16 34.00 4.75
CA VAL A 639 -23.40 33.81 3.32
C VAL A 639 -22.28 32.94 2.73
N GLU A 640 -22.66 31.84 2.09
CA GLU A 640 -21.74 30.93 1.41
C GLU A 640 -21.36 31.47 0.03
N TYR A 641 -20.05 31.43 -0.28
CA TYR A 641 -19.49 31.77 -1.58
C TYR A 641 -18.78 30.57 -2.19
N SER A 642 -18.83 30.46 -3.52
CA SER A 642 -18.27 29.32 -4.27
C SER A 642 -16.78 29.12 -4.06
N ASN A 643 -16.04 30.21 -3.90
CA ASN A 643 -14.64 30.20 -3.53
C ASN A 643 -14.24 31.51 -2.88
N LEU A 644 -13.04 31.50 -2.32
CA LEU A 644 -12.47 32.67 -1.66
C LEU A 644 -12.38 33.90 -2.59
N CYS A 645 -12.17 33.67 -3.89
CA CYS A 645 -12.09 34.74 -4.88
C CYS A 645 -13.45 35.42 -5.08
N THR A 646 -14.54 34.67 -5.21
CA THR A 646 -15.89 35.25 -5.39
C THR A 646 -16.36 36.01 -4.15
N LEU A 647 -16.03 35.53 -2.94
CA LEU A 647 -16.23 36.26 -1.69
C LEU A 647 -15.55 37.64 -1.74
N TYR A 648 -14.28 37.68 -2.15
CA TYR A 648 -13.52 38.93 -2.21
C TYR A 648 -13.93 39.85 -3.35
N GLN A 649 -14.33 39.31 -4.50
CA GLN A 649 -14.91 40.08 -5.61
C GLN A 649 -16.17 40.81 -5.17
N LYS A 650 -16.95 40.20 -4.25
CA LYS A 650 -18.15 40.80 -3.65
C LYS A 650 -17.85 41.73 -2.47
N GLY A 651 -16.58 41.96 -2.14
CA GLY A 651 -16.18 42.89 -1.08
C GLY A 651 -16.46 42.40 0.34
N LYS A 652 -16.81 41.12 0.51
CA LYS A 652 -17.14 40.53 1.82
C LYS A 652 -15.89 40.13 2.61
N SER A 653 -16.09 39.86 3.89
CA SER A 653 -15.06 39.43 4.84
C SER A 653 -15.22 37.96 5.15
N LEU A 654 -14.15 37.19 5.00
CA LEU A 654 -14.13 35.76 5.31
C LEU A 654 -14.33 35.55 6.82
N ALA A 655 -15.32 34.74 7.20
CA ALA A 655 -15.43 34.21 8.56
C ALA A 655 -14.55 32.96 8.71
N TYR A 656 -14.80 31.94 7.88
CA TYR A 656 -14.04 30.69 7.87
C TYR A 656 -14.11 30.03 6.48
N ARG A 657 -13.16 29.14 6.20
CA ARG A 657 -13.15 28.31 4.99
C ARG A 657 -13.99 27.06 5.22
N GLY A 658 -14.72 26.64 4.20
CA GLY A 658 -15.74 25.59 4.27
C GLY A 658 -17.15 26.13 4.00
N PRO A 659 -18.12 25.23 3.78
CA PRO A 659 -19.53 25.61 3.66
C PRO A 659 -20.02 26.27 4.95
N CYS A 660 -20.98 27.19 4.83
CA CYS A 660 -21.59 27.81 6.01
C CYS A 660 -22.34 26.74 6.85
N GLN A 661 -22.18 26.81 8.17
CA GLN A 661 -22.86 25.96 9.14
C GLN A 661 -24.17 26.56 9.65
#